data_AF-A0AAQ4S831-F1
#
_entry.id   AF-A0AAQ4S831-F1
#
_cell.length_a   1.000
_cell.length_b   1.000
_cell.length_c   1.000
_cell.angle_alpha   90.00
_cell.angle_beta   90.00
_cell.angle_gamma   90.00
#
_symmetry.space_group_name_H-M   'P 1'
#
loop_
_entity.id
_entity.type
_entity.pdbx_description
1 polymer ?
#
loop_
_entity_poly.entity_id
_entity_poly.type
_entity_poly.pdbx_seq_one_letter_code
_entity_poly.pdbx_strand_id
1 'polypeptide(L)'
;MTPQTCNLQRVSVLHLLLLVLLLLLQAWRGCCHPQCLDYKPPFEPRKPLAFCKEYSKFGCCDLEKDEEISLRFYTIMDNFDHSGYMTCARYIRSILCLECSPYAAHLYDAEDANTPMRTVPGLCGDYCSEYWQQCRYTLSLLLEDSGSPEQFANLTATIEEDRTMFCNFLELKDKQYCYPNVLTNAALNANLGSVREDPEGCLELCLQEVANGLRNPVAMIHANDGTHRFLVAEQLGYVWVYLANGSRIDRPFLNLTRAVLTSPWAGDERGFLCIALHPRISVVRKAYVYYSVSVKKEERIRISEFTLLTHDDNQVDHSSERTILEVAEPASNHNGGQLLFGHDGYLYIFIGDGGRAGDPFGKFGNAQNKSTLLGKVLRIDVDDNDDGAPYSLPSDNPFLRENEARPEIYAYGVRNMWRCSIDRGDRATGRGEGRMFCGDVGQNKYEEVDIIVKGGNYGWRAKEGFSCYDRKLCQNSSLDDILPIFAYPHKLGKSVTGGYVYRGCQMPNLNGLYIFGDFMSGRLMSLKENVTSGEWQYNEVCMGRGQTCRFPKLIDSYFKYIISFAEDEAGELYFLATGSPSATARAGVIYKIVDTSRRAAPGKCSIKPLPVKIKGKLIHFHPKEEFVINKKPTTTPVPTTTTRKPTTPRRKSPIIIIKPPMPTRKTTRQKPQPPTAATTARKTTLPTTRKTTMRKTTSATSTQPAAVQMTTATTPATTSATGYRTTGATAAVSRIAQIPIATLPNGRHWKPLQHSPFTTSRPLTPPPPPPPPHATAPKPPRVSLTTARAPYCSQSPPLNTTLPKSREDGLRLGEKPERRGDGNQVHKRPRGRGNGHKRGRGEKGPRAGSVRLVSAEGLSSRGRVEIFIRGEWGTVCDDLFTSKAGGVVCRQLGFAGALAVMKRAALGEADRSVRILLDDVECEGGERSLLECRRSRVGKHNCSHGEDVGVICG
;
A
#
# COMPACT_ATOMS: atom_id res chain seq x y z
N MET A 1 -81.46 32.68 13.96
CA MET A 1 -80.94 32.80 12.57
C MET A 1 -79.63 33.59 12.59
N THR A 2 -78.93 33.67 11.45
CA THR A 2 -77.88 34.65 11.08
C THR A 2 -76.66 34.88 12.01
N PRO A 3 -75.44 34.50 11.57
CA PRO A 3 -74.17 34.94 12.17
C PRO A 3 -73.50 36.10 11.38
N GLN A 4 -73.10 37.20 12.05
CA GLN A 4 -72.40 38.33 11.42
C GLN A 4 -71.30 38.98 12.29
N THR A 5 -70.46 38.21 12.98
CA THR A 5 -69.31 38.73 13.77
C THR A 5 -68.06 37.84 13.73
N CYS A 6 -67.77 37.17 12.59
CA CYS A 6 -66.65 36.22 12.53
C CYS A 6 -65.85 36.26 11.20
N ASN A 7 -65.37 37.44 10.79
CA ASN A 7 -64.52 37.55 9.59
C ASN A 7 -63.28 38.48 9.71
N LEU A 8 -63.31 39.55 10.50
CA LEU A 8 -62.19 40.51 10.57
C LEU A 8 -60.89 39.93 11.18
N GLN A 9 -60.98 39.11 12.23
CA GLN A 9 -59.78 38.52 12.85
C GLN A 9 -59.13 37.42 12.01
N ARG A 10 -59.90 36.63 11.23
CA ARG A 10 -59.33 35.59 10.36
C ARG A 10 -58.54 36.18 9.19
N VAL A 11 -59.04 37.25 8.57
CA VAL A 11 -58.33 37.94 7.47
C VAL A 11 -57.02 38.57 7.96
N SER A 12 -57.01 39.18 9.14
CA SER A 12 -55.79 39.73 9.75
C SER A 12 -54.74 38.66 10.03
N VAL A 13 -55.11 37.55 10.69
CA VAL A 13 -54.18 36.44 10.99
C VAL A 13 -53.70 35.74 9.71
N LEU A 14 -54.57 35.59 8.70
CA LEU A 14 -54.18 34.97 7.43
C LEU A 14 -53.24 35.89 6.62
N HIS A 15 -53.46 37.20 6.59
CA HIS A 15 -52.51 38.14 5.97
C HIS A 15 -51.20 38.23 6.76
N LEU A 16 -51.22 38.18 8.09
CA LEU A 16 -50.00 38.15 8.89
C LEU A 16 -49.20 36.86 8.65
N LEU A 17 -49.88 35.71 8.55
CA LEU A 17 -49.26 34.45 8.14
C LEU A 17 -48.74 34.50 6.70
N LEU A 18 -49.44 35.14 5.77
CA LEU A 18 -48.98 35.29 4.39
C LEU A 18 -47.79 36.24 4.29
N LEU A 19 -47.75 37.34 5.06
CA LEU A 19 -46.59 38.24 5.16
C LEU A 19 -45.41 37.55 5.84
N VAL A 20 -45.62 36.78 6.90
CA VAL A 20 -44.55 35.97 7.53
C VAL A 20 -44.05 34.90 6.56
N LEU A 21 -44.94 34.25 5.79
CA LEU A 21 -44.54 33.28 4.76
C LEU A 21 -43.78 33.97 3.61
N LEU A 22 -44.19 35.17 3.17
CA LEU A 22 -43.49 35.97 2.16
C LEU A 22 -42.14 36.48 2.65
N LEU A 23 -42.03 36.89 3.91
CA LEU A 23 -40.77 37.29 4.55
C LEU A 23 -39.84 36.08 4.76
N LEU A 24 -40.37 34.90 5.08
CA LEU A 24 -39.60 33.65 5.11
C LEU A 24 -39.17 33.21 3.70
N LEU A 25 -40.01 33.42 2.68
CA LEU A 25 -39.67 33.18 1.27
C LEU A 25 -38.66 34.21 0.73
N GLN A 26 -38.66 35.44 1.24
CA GLN A 26 -37.62 36.44 0.94
C GLN A 26 -36.32 36.16 1.72
N ALA A 27 -36.39 35.65 2.96
CA ALA A 27 -35.21 35.12 3.66
C ALA A 27 -34.64 33.87 2.96
N TRP A 28 -35.48 33.05 2.33
CA TRP A 28 -35.08 31.97 1.40
C TRP A 28 -34.68 32.47 0.00
N ARG A 29 -34.78 33.79 -0.26
CA ARG A 29 -34.13 34.48 -1.37
C ARG A 29 -32.94 35.32 -0.89
N GLY A 30 -32.39 35.03 0.28
CA GLY A 30 -30.96 35.18 0.47
C GLY A 30 -30.25 34.31 -0.55
N CYS A 31 -29.76 34.91 -1.63
CA CYS A 31 -29.04 34.20 -2.68
C CYS A 31 -27.70 33.69 -2.13
N CYS A 32 -27.72 32.49 -1.56
CA CYS A 32 -26.50 31.75 -1.26
C CYS A 32 -25.71 31.63 -2.56
N HIS A 33 -24.55 32.29 -2.63
CA HIS A 33 -23.62 32.14 -3.74
C HIS A 33 -23.39 30.64 -3.98
N PRO A 34 -23.59 30.12 -5.21
CA PRO A 34 -23.30 28.73 -5.48
C PRO A 34 -21.82 28.47 -5.20
N GLN A 35 -21.51 27.70 -4.16
CA GLN A 35 -20.14 27.24 -3.97
C GLN A 35 -19.91 26.13 -5.00
N CYS A 36 -18.98 26.34 -5.93
CA CYS A 36 -18.63 25.33 -6.95
C CYS A 36 -18.06 24.02 -6.36
N LEU A 37 -17.94 23.94 -5.02
CA LEU A 37 -17.53 22.77 -4.25
C LEU A 37 -18.65 21.72 -4.10
N ASP A 38 -19.93 22.12 -4.19
CA ASP A 38 -21.07 21.21 -3.94
C ASP A 38 -21.45 20.34 -5.16
N TYR A 39 -21.04 20.72 -6.37
CA TYR A 39 -21.48 20.08 -7.61
C TYR A 39 -20.35 19.38 -8.37
N LYS A 40 -20.55 18.08 -8.61
CA LYS A 40 -19.58 17.22 -9.31
C LYS A 40 -19.44 17.62 -10.79
N PRO A 41 -18.23 17.97 -11.28
CA PRO A 41 -18.00 18.21 -12.70
C PRO A 41 -18.09 16.93 -13.56
N PRO A 42 -18.08 17.02 -14.91
CA PRO A 42 -18.19 18.25 -15.68
C PRO A 42 -19.64 18.76 -15.77
N PHE A 43 -19.84 20.03 -15.45
CA PHE A 43 -20.98 20.80 -15.96
C PHE A 43 -20.47 21.55 -17.21
N GLU A 44 -20.84 21.05 -18.39
CA GLU A 44 -20.79 21.87 -19.60
C GLU A 44 -22.07 22.74 -19.61
N PRO A 45 -21.97 24.07 -19.74
CA PRO A 45 -23.16 24.91 -19.85
C PRO A 45 -23.95 24.52 -21.11
N ARG A 46 -25.29 24.50 -21.01
CA ARG A 46 -26.20 23.94 -22.06
C ARG A 46 -26.05 24.60 -23.44
N LYS A 47 -25.43 25.77 -23.50
CA LYS A 47 -24.86 26.39 -24.70
C LYS A 47 -23.50 26.97 -24.28
N PRO A 48 -22.52 27.12 -25.19
CA PRO A 48 -21.25 27.76 -24.86
C PRO A 48 -21.46 29.20 -24.39
N LEU A 49 -20.63 29.63 -23.43
CA LEU A 49 -20.60 31.01 -22.94
C LEU A 49 -20.29 31.98 -24.10
N ALA A 50 -20.90 33.16 -24.07
CA ALA A 50 -20.79 34.19 -25.08
C ALA A 50 -19.71 35.24 -24.75
N PHE A 51 -19.47 35.51 -23.47
CA PHE A 51 -18.55 36.55 -23.02
C PHE A 51 -17.26 35.96 -22.42
N CYS A 52 -17.37 35.23 -21.32
CA CYS A 52 -16.28 34.52 -20.64
C CYS A 52 -15.93 33.18 -21.31
N LYS A 53 -15.80 33.17 -22.65
CA LYS A 53 -15.61 31.96 -23.49
C LYS A 53 -14.49 31.04 -23.02
N GLU A 54 -13.41 31.62 -22.50
CA GLU A 54 -12.23 30.93 -21.97
C GLU A 54 -12.58 29.99 -20.78
N TYR A 55 -13.62 30.36 -20.01
CA TYR A 55 -14.09 29.63 -18.83
C TYR A 55 -15.22 28.61 -19.13
N SER A 56 -15.63 28.47 -20.39
CA SER A 56 -16.68 27.53 -20.82
C SER A 56 -16.42 26.04 -20.49
N LYS A 57 -15.16 25.67 -20.24
CA LYS A 57 -14.73 24.31 -19.84
C LYS A 57 -14.58 24.13 -18.32
N PHE A 58 -14.83 25.17 -17.55
CA PHE A 58 -14.47 25.26 -16.14
C PHE A 58 -15.70 25.20 -15.21
N GLY A 59 -16.87 25.66 -15.68
CA GLY A 59 -18.16 25.18 -15.17
C GLY A 59 -18.70 25.82 -13.89
N CYS A 60 -18.21 27.00 -13.46
CA CYS A 60 -18.88 27.81 -12.43
C CYS A 60 -19.91 28.81 -13.00
N CYS A 61 -19.79 29.23 -14.27
CA CYS A 61 -20.80 30.07 -14.94
C CYS A 61 -21.67 29.25 -15.89
N ASP A 62 -22.96 29.59 -15.90
CA ASP A 62 -23.86 29.32 -17.02
C ASP A 62 -24.08 30.61 -17.84
N LEU A 63 -25.12 30.62 -18.69
CA LEU A 63 -25.45 31.76 -19.55
C LEU A 63 -25.96 32.97 -18.77
N GLU A 64 -26.69 32.77 -17.68
CA GLU A 64 -27.29 33.86 -16.90
C GLU A 64 -26.18 34.63 -16.17
N LYS A 65 -25.22 33.91 -15.59
CA LYS A 65 -24.04 34.53 -14.97
C LYS A 65 -23.05 35.12 -15.99
N ASP A 66 -22.91 34.53 -17.18
CA ASP A 66 -22.09 35.07 -18.27
C ASP A 66 -22.68 36.37 -18.87
N GLU A 67 -24.01 36.46 -18.97
CA GLU A 67 -24.72 37.68 -19.36
C GLU A 67 -24.65 38.75 -18.25
N GLU A 68 -24.78 38.40 -16.97
CA GLU A 68 -24.60 39.29 -15.82
C GLU A 68 -23.18 39.91 -15.81
N ILE A 69 -22.14 39.08 -15.94
CA ILE A 69 -20.74 39.50 -16.02
C ILE A 69 -20.51 40.38 -17.26
N SER A 70 -21.10 40.04 -18.41
CA SER A 70 -21.01 40.86 -19.61
C SER A 70 -21.67 42.23 -19.42
N LEU A 71 -22.79 42.31 -18.69
CA LEU A 71 -23.50 43.57 -18.44
C LEU A 71 -22.66 44.48 -17.53
N ARG A 72 -22.19 43.94 -16.39
CA ARG A 72 -21.32 44.65 -15.43
C ARG A 72 -20.01 45.13 -16.07
N PHE A 73 -19.44 44.34 -16.99
CA PHE A 73 -18.31 44.79 -17.81
C PHE A 73 -18.64 46.04 -18.63
N TYR A 74 -19.72 46.05 -19.40
CA TYR A 74 -20.06 47.21 -20.24
C TYR A 74 -20.38 48.45 -19.39
N THR A 75 -21.13 48.32 -18.29
CA THR A 75 -21.40 49.42 -17.34
C THR A 75 -20.11 50.06 -16.80
N ILE A 76 -19.10 49.26 -16.47
CA ILE A 76 -17.79 49.79 -16.08
C ILE A 76 -17.16 50.51 -17.28
N MET A 77 -17.06 49.84 -18.43
CA MET A 77 -16.36 50.37 -19.61
C MET A 77 -16.98 51.62 -20.25
N ASP A 78 -18.26 51.92 -20.01
CA ASP A 78 -18.91 53.17 -20.46
C ASP A 78 -18.33 54.43 -19.79
N ASN A 79 -17.57 54.29 -18.70
CA ASN A 79 -16.84 55.39 -18.05
C ASN A 79 -15.50 55.75 -18.74
N PHE A 80 -15.16 55.11 -19.87
CA PHE A 80 -13.84 55.19 -20.49
C PHE A 80 -13.90 55.80 -21.89
N ASP A 81 -12.88 56.58 -22.23
CA ASP A 81 -12.63 56.97 -23.62
C ASP A 81 -12.10 55.78 -24.44
N HIS A 82 -11.95 55.96 -25.75
CA HIS A 82 -11.46 54.88 -26.63
C HIS A 82 -10.05 54.38 -26.24
N SER A 83 -9.18 55.26 -25.72
CA SER A 83 -7.84 54.89 -25.26
C SER A 83 -7.89 54.04 -23.98
N GLY A 84 -8.65 54.47 -22.98
CA GLY A 84 -8.90 53.72 -21.74
C GLY A 84 -9.58 52.38 -22.02
N TYR A 85 -10.52 52.34 -22.96
CA TYR A 85 -11.19 51.10 -23.39
C TYR A 85 -10.17 50.09 -23.94
N MET A 86 -9.38 50.49 -24.94
CA MET A 86 -8.38 49.62 -25.56
C MET A 86 -7.28 49.16 -24.57
N THR A 87 -7.00 49.97 -23.55
CA THR A 87 -6.02 49.65 -22.51
C THR A 87 -6.57 48.67 -21.46
N CYS A 88 -7.75 48.95 -20.92
CA CYS A 88 -8.24 48.27 -19.71
C CYS A 88 -9.26 47.14 -19.95
N ALA A 89 -9.98 47.14 -21.08
CA ALA A 89 -11.02 46.13 -21.36
C ALA A 89 -10.52 44.68 -21.21
N ARG A 90 -9.29 44.38 -21.62
CA ARG A 90 -8.67 43.05 -21.45
C ARG A 90 -8.60 42.63 -19.98
N TYR A 91 -8.18 43.54 -19.10
CA TYR A 91 -8.01 43.22 -17.69
C TYR A 91 -9.33 43.17 -16.94
N ILE A 92 -10.24 44.14 -17.15
CA ILE A 92 -11.56 44.17 -16.50
C ILE A 92 -12.35 42.91 -16.85
N ARG A 93 -12.40 42.52 -18.14
CA ARG A 93 -13.00 41.25 -18.56
C ARG A 93 -12.38 40.06 -17.85
N SER A 94 -11.06 39.99 -17.80
CA SER A 94 -10.35 38.86 -17.20
C SER A 94 -10.58 38.77 -15.68
N ILE A 95 -10.69 39.90 -14.98
CA ILE A 95 -10.99 39.96 -13.54
C ILE A 95 -12.42 39.46 -13.28
N LEU A 96 -13.42 40.00 -13.99
CA LEU A 96 -14.82 39.61 -13.81
C LEU A 96 -15.06 38.14 -14.20
N CYS A 97 -14.45 37.67 -15.30
CA CYS A 97 -14.58 36.28 -15.73
C CYS A 97 -13.91 35.25 -14.80
N LEU A 98 -13.12 35.65 -13.79
CA LEU A 98 -12.63 34.70 -12.77
C LEU A 98 -13.76 34.14 -11.91
N GLU A 99 -14.90 34.83 -11.79
CA GLU A 99 -16.14 34.31 -11.17
C GLU A 99 -16.61 33.00 -11.86
N CYS A 100 -16.19 32.74 -13.11
CA CYS A 100 -16.49 31.52 -13.86
C CYS A 100 -15.52 30.34 -13.64
N SER A 101 -14.60 30.40 -12.68
CA SER A 101 -13.54 29.40 -12.48
C SER A 101 -13.66 28.57 -11.18
N PRO A 102 -13.62 27.23 -11.22
CA PRO A 102 -13.54 26.39 -10.02
C PRO A 102 -12.15 26.48 -9.39
N TYR A 103 -11.14 26.98 -10.11
CA TYR A 103 -9.83 27.30 -9.56
C TYR A 103 -9.83 28.68 -8.86
N ALA A 104 -10.78 29.57 -9.17
CA ALA A 104 -11.07 30.71 -8.30
C ALA A 104 -11.77 30.26 -6.99
N ALA A 105 -12.50 29.14 -7.00
CA ALA A 105 -13.05 28.55 -5.77
C ALA A 105 -12.01 27.91 -4.83
N HIS A 106 -10.75 27.72 -5.27
CA HIS A 106 -9.59 27.47 -4.38
C HIS A 106 -8.97 28.76 -3.83
N LEU A 107 -9.37 29.93 -4.36
CA LEU A 107 -8.68 31.21 -4.23
C LEU A 107 -9.47 32.30 -3.52
N TYR A 108 -10.80 32.17 -3.46
CA TYR A 108 -11.63 32.81 -2.44
C TYR A 108 -11.62 31.96 -1.16
N ASP A 109 -10.45 31.96 -0.50
CA ASP A 109 -10.30 31.75 0.94
C ASP A 109 -10.70 30.35 1.50
N ALA A 110 -11.06 29.39 0.64
CA ALA A 110 -11.62 28.09 1.01
C ALA A 110 -10.64 27.08 1.64
N GLU A 111 -9.32 27.24 1.49
CA GLU A 111 -8.33 26.32 2.08
C GLU A 111 -7.88 26.69 3.51
N ASP A 112 -8.26 27.88 3.99
CA ASP A 112 -8.09 28.28 5.40
C ASP A 112 -9.31 29.07 5.88
N ALA A 113 -10.15 28.42 6.70
CA ALA A 113 -11.37 28.97 7.28
C ALA A 113 -11.16 30.22 8.19
N ASN A 114 -9.93 30.69 8.36
CA ASN A 114 -9.58 31.92 9.05
C ASN A 114 -9.27 33.10 8.11
N THR A 115 -9.20 32.90 6.78
CA THR A 115 -8.99 34.02 5.84
C THR A 115 -10.32 34.72 5.52
N PRO A 116 -10.45 36.06 5.64
CA PRO A 116 -11.67 36.78 5.31
C PRO A 116 -11.93 36.82 3.80
N MET A 117 -13.18 36.56 3.39
CA MET A 117 -13.61 36.60 1.99
C MET A 117 -13.29 37.95 1.33
N ARG A 118 -12.53 37.93 0.23
CA ARG A 118 -12.20 39.13 -0.57
C ARG A 118 -13.25 39.45 -1.63
N THR A 119 -13.52 40.73 -1.87
CA THR A 119 -14.42 41.21 -2.95
C THR A 119 -13.81 41.04 -4.35
N VAL A 120 -12.50 41.21 -4.49
CA VAL A 120 -11.77 41.15 -5.76
C VAL A 120 -10.86 39.92 -5.75
N PRO A 121 -10.78 39.13 -6.84
CA PRO A 121 -9.92 37.94 -6.88
C PRO A 121 -8.45 38.32 -6.72
N GLY A 122 -7.67 37.43 -6.10
CA GLY A 122 -6.22 37.60 -6.01
C GLY A 122 -5.57 37.64 -7.39
N LEU A 123 -4.60 38.54 -7.58
CA LEU A 123 -3.88 38.75 -8.83
C LEU A 123 -2.43 38.27 -8.71
N CYS A 124 -1.89 37.68 -9.79
CA CYS A 124 -0.46 37.38 -9.89
C CYS A 124 0.38 38.66 -9.79
N GLY A 125 1.57 38.61 -9.17
CA GLY A 125 2.40 39.80 -8.95
C GLY A 125 2.74 40.61 -10.20
N ASP A 126 3.01 39.94 -11.32
CA ASP A 126 3.30 40.59 -12.61
C ASP A 126 2.04 41.23 -13.21
N TYR A 127 0.96 40.45 -13.34
CA TYR A 127 -0.36 40.89 -13.82
C TYR A 127 -0.90 42.06 -12.99
N CYS A 128 -0.73 42.01 -11.67
CA CYS A 128 -1.09 43.09 -10.76
C CYS A 128 -0.25 44.36 -10.99
N SER A 129 1.05 44.21 -11.25
CA SER A 129 1.94 45.34 -11.53
C SER A 129 1.63 46.01 -12.87
N GLU A 130 1.33 45.22 -13.91
CA GLU A 130 0.85 45.72 -15.21
C GLU A 130 -0.51 46.42 -15.06
N TYR A 131 -1.45 45.78 -14.35
CA TYR A 131 -2.78 46.33 -14.08
C TYR A 131 -2.72 47.66 -13.34
N TRP A 132 -1.91 47.77 -12.29
CA TRP A 132 -1.79 49.00 -11.53
C TRP A 132 -1.21 50.13 -12.38
N GLN A 133 -0.19 49.85 -13.21
CA GLN A 133 0.41 50.85 -14.09
C GLN A 133 -0.58 51.39 -15.15
N GLN A 134 -1.49 50.55 -15.64
CA GLN A 134 -2.34 50.85 -16.79
C GLN A 134 -3.79 51.22 -16.40
N CYS A 135 -4.29 50.66 -15.30
CA CYS A 135 -5.73 50.58 -14.98
C CYS A 135 -6.05 50.69 -13.47
N ARG A 136 -5.15 51.17 -12.60
CA ARG A 136 -5.41 51.25 -11.14
C ARG A 136 -6.73 51.93 -10.76
N TYR A 137 -7.06 53.04 -11.43
CA TYR A 137 -8.24 53.89 -11.21
C TYR A 137 -9.58 53.21 -11.48
N THR A 138 -9.55 51.98 -12.00
CA THR A 138 -10.74 51.15 -12.27
C THR A 138 -11.13 50.27 -11.08
N LEU A 139 -10.30 50.20 -10.03
CA LEU A 139 -10.58 49.39 -8.84
C LEU A 139 -11.81 49.91 -8.09
N SER A 140 -11.96 51.23 -7.98
CA SER A 140 -13.19 51.90 -7.52
C SER A 140 -14.45 51.36 -8.22
N LEU A 141 -14.51 51.43 -9.55
CA LEU A 141 -15.64 50.97 -10.38
C LEU A 141 -15.93 49.47 -10.28
N LEU A 142 -14.91 48.65 -9.99
CA LEU A 142 -15.10 47.21 -9.73
C LEU A 142 -15.78 46.92 -8.37
N LEU A 143 -15.74 47.86 -7.44
CA LEU A 143 -16.16 47.70 -6.04
C LEU A 143 -17.51 48.34 -5.68
N GLU A 144 -18.10 49.19 -6.54
CA GLU A 144 -19.26 50.03 -6.17
C GLU A 144 -20.48 49.24 -5.65
N ASP A 145 -20.78 48.06 -6.22
CA ASP A 145 -21.92 47.21 -5.80
C ASP A 145 -21.72 46.48 -4.45
N SER A 146 -20.54 46.58 -3.81
CA SER A 146 -20.10 45.57 -2.81
C SER A 146 -20.25 45.93 -1.33
N GLY A 147 -20.64 47.16 -0.98
CA GLY A 147 -20.72 47.59 0.43
C GLY A 147 -21.23 49.01 0.64
N SER A 148 -21.13 49.52 1.87
CA SER A 148 -21.46 50.91 2.16
C SER A 148 -20.41 51.86 1.56
N PRO A 149 -20.79 52.84 0.71
CA PRO A 149 -19.82 53.65 -0.05
C PRO A 149 -18.74 54.33 0.81
N GLU A 150 -19.13 54.81 2.00
CA GLU A 150 -18.26 55.57 2.90
C GLU A 150 -17.10 54.74 3.50
N GLN A 151 -17.26 53.41 3.64
CA GLN A 151 -16.20 52.56 4.21
C GLN A 151 -15.12 52.19 3.18
N PHE A 152 -15.50 52.00 1.91
CA PHE A 152 -14.55 51.57 0.87
C PHE A 152 -13.87 52.72 0.14
N ALA A 153 -14.47 53.91 0.04
CA ALA A 153 -13.88 55.03 -0.71
C ALA A 153 -12.47 55.43 -0.21
N ASN A 154 -12.32 55.67 1.09
CA ASN A 154 -11.04 56.08 1.69
C ASN A 154 -9.97 54.98 1.58
N LEU A 155 -10.36 53.72 1.72
CA LEU A 155 -9.45 52.57 1.59
C LEU A 155 -9.00 52.38 0.14
N THR A 156 -9.92 52.49 -0.81
CA THR A 156 -9.63 52.30 -2.24
C THR A 156 -8.71 53.38 -2.77
N ALA A 157 -8.94 54.66 -2.45
CA ALA A 157 -8.05 55.76 -2.83
C ALA A 157 -6.61 55.54 -2.29
N THR A 158 -6.48 55.15 -1.01
CA THR A 158 -5.17 54.84 -0.39
C THR A 158 -4.45 53.67 -1.07
N ILE A 159 -5.21 52.67 -1.53
CA ILE A 159 -4.68 51.47 -2.19
C ILE A 159 -4.33 51.75 -3.67
N GLU A 160 -5.10 52.58 -4.37
CA GLU A 160 -4.79 52.98 -5.76
C GLU A 160 -3.51 53.83 -5.85
N GLU A 161 -3.14 54.59 -4.81
CA GLU A 161 -1.94 55.44 -4.84
C GLU A 161 -0.60 54.71 -4.63
N ASP A 162 -0.55 53.60 -3.88
CA ASP A 162 0.67 52.80 -3.70
C ASP A 162 0.55 51.41 -4.33
N ARG A 163 1.29 51.18 -5.42
CA ARG A 163 1.44 49.88 -6.10
C ARG A 163 1.78 48.72 -5.15
N THR A 164 2.51 49.01 -4.09
CA THR A 164 2.97 48.01 -3.10
C THR A 164 1.80 47.60 -2.20
N MET A 165 1.06 48.56 -1.63
CA MET A 165 -0.19 48.26 -0.93
C MET A 165 -1.22 47.61 -1.86
N PHE A 166 -1.37 48.09 -3.10
CA PHE A 166 -2.24 47.49 -4.12
C PHE A 166 -1.94 46.01 -4.37
N CYS A 167 -0.69 45.67 -4.71
CA CYS A 167 -0.34 44.29 -5.03
C CYS A 167 -0.10 43.40 -3.80
N ASN A 168 0.05 43.95 -2.59
CA ASN A 168 -0.05 43.18 -1.34
C ASN A 168 -1.51 42.88 -0.98
N PHE A 169 -2.41 43.87 -1.14
CA PHE A 169 -3.85 43.73 -0.88
C PHE A 169 -4.49 42.71 -1.83
N LEU A 170 -4.16 42.78 -3.12
CA LEU A 170 -4.60 41.82 -4.13
C LEU A 170 -3.65 40.61 -4.28
N GLU A 171 -2.65 40.39 -3.42
CA GLU A 171 -1.67 39.33 -3.68
C GLU A 171 -2.31 37.94 -3.71
N LEU A 172 -2.02 37.18 -4.77
CA LEU A 172 -2.23 35.74 -4.84
C LEU A 172 -1.33 35.03 -3.81
N LYS A 173 -1.88 34.69 -2.63
CA LYS A 173 -1.12 34.04 -1.53
C LYS A 173 -0.40 32.78 -1.99
N ASP A 174 -1.08 31.92 -2.76
CA ASP A 174 -0.45 30.77 -3.42
C ASP A 174 -0.16 31.07 -4.89
N LYS A 175 1.13 31.30 -5.17
CA LYS A 175 1.64 31.64 -6.50
C LYS A 175 1.64 30.45 -7.47
N GLN A 176 1.31 29.24 -6.99
CA GLN A 176 1.18 28.04 -7.83
C GLN A 176 -0.04 28.09 -8.76
N TYR A 177 -1.13 28.76 -8.35
CA TYR A 177 -2.39 28.82 -9.11
C TYR A 177 -2.51 30.03 -10.06
N CYS A 178 -1.41 30.76 -10.29
CA CYS A 178 -1.40 31.91 -11.20
C CYS A 178 -1.67 31.50 -12.66
N TYR A 179 -2.88 31.70 -13.18
CA TYR A 179 -3.20 31.50 -14.59
C TYR A 179 -2.87 32.76 -15.42
N PRO A 180 -2.34 32.65 -16.66
CA PRO A 180 -1.98 31.42 -17.38
C PRO A 180 -0.62 30.82 -16.99
N ASN A 181 0.17 31.53 -16.17
CA ASN A 181 1.58 31.23 -15.89
C ASN A 181 1.82 29.81 -15.31
N VAL A 182 0.82 29.21 -14.66
CA VAL A 182 0.83 27.81 -14.18
C VAL A 182 1.09 26.81 -15.31
N LEU A 183 0.65 27.09 -16.55
CA LEU A 183 0.88 26.24 -17.72
C LEU A 183 2.29 26.41 -18.33
N THR A 184 2.96 27.53 -18.06
CA THR A 184 4.32 27.83 -18.54
C THR A 184 5.39 27.68 -17.45
N ASN A 185 4.99 27.49 -16.19
CA ASN A 185 5.91 27.36 -15.06
C ASN A 185 6.60 25.99 -15.10
N ALA A 186 7.85 25.98 -15.58
CA ALA A 186 8.66 24.77 -15.70
C ALA A 186 8.89 24.04 -14.37
N ALA A 187 8.81 24.71 -13.21
CA ALA A 187 8.95 24.07 -11.90
C ALA A 187 7.68 23.33 -11.44
N LEU A 188 6.49 23.79 -11.86
CA LEU A 188 5.21 23.12 -11.56
C LEU A 188 4.87 22.01 -12.55
N ASN A 189 5.39 22.09 -13.78
CA ASN A 189 5.18 21.10 -14.83
C ASN A 189 6.32 20.07 -14.92
N ALA A 190 7.42 20.26 -14.18
CA ALA A 190 8.43 19.23 -13.98
C ALA A 190 7.79 18.01 -13.27
N ASN A 191 8.20 16.81 -13.68
CA ASN A 191 7.84 15.53 -13.04
C ASN A 191 6.34 15.20 -13.00
N LEU A 192 5.50 15.83 -13.85
CA LEU A 192 4.07 15.49 -13.99
C LEU A 192 3.84 14.02 -14.37
N GLY A 193 3.51 13.18 -13.39
CA GLY A 193 3.35 11.73 -13.55
C GLY A 193 4.18 10.90 -12.56
N SER A 194 5.10 11.55 -11.85
CA SER A 194 5.79 11.01 -10.68
C SER A 194 5.14 11.51 -9.39
N VAL A 195 5.17 10.69 -8.35
CA VAL A 195 4.89 11.12 -6.97
C VAL A 195 6.01 12.07 -6.53
N ARG A 196 5.72 12.99 -5.61
CA ARG A 196 6.75 13.83 -4.98
C ARG A 196 7.68 12.97 -4.11
N GLU A 197 8.98 13.16 -4.30
CA GLU A 197 10.05 12.56 -3.49
C GLU A 197 10.62 13.57 -2.48
N ASP A 198 11.03 13.10 -1.31
CA ASP A 198 11.85 13.87 -0.36
C ASP A 198 13.36 13.84 -0.78
N PRO A 199 14.26 14.62 -0.13
CA PRO A 199 15.67 14.66 -0.48
C PRO A 199 16.42 13.33 -0.36
N GLU A 200 15.84 12.37 0.37
CA GLU A 200 16.34 11.02 0.56
C GLU A 200 15.78 10.01 -0.46
N GLY A 201 14.85 10.41 -1.34
CA GLY A 201 14.25 9.59 -2.38
C GLY A 201 13.00 8.81 -1.95
N CYS A 202 12.40 9.16 -0.82
CA CYS A 202 11.18 8.54 -0.30
C CYS A 202 9.93 9.20 -0.91
N LEU A 203 8.93 8.42 -1.32
CA LEU A 203 7.69 8.95 -1.87
C LEU A 203 6.84 9.60 -0.75
N GLU A 204 6.66 10.93 -0.78
CA GLU A 204 5.81 11.64 0.19
C GLU A 204 4.32 11.42 -0.12
N LEU A 205 3.65 10.61 0.70
CA LEU A 205 2.19 10.42 0.67
C LEU A 205 1.53 10.90 1.98
N CYS A 206 0.24 11.18 1.90
CA CYS A 206 -0.61 11.54 3.02
C CYS A 206 -1.70 10.47 3.21
N LEU A 207 -2.39 10.50 4.34
CA LEU A 207 -3.47 9.56 4.64
C LEU A 207 -4.77 10.28 4.97
N GLN A 208 -5.89 9.59 4.73
CA GLN A 208 -7.21 9.95 5.24
C GLN A 208 -7.75 8.77 6.08
N GLU A 209 -8.13 9.04 7.32
CA GLU A 209 -8.83 8.07 8.18
C GLU A 209 -10.25 7.80 7.64
N VAL A 210 -10.68 6.54 7.51
CA VAL A 210 -12.02 6.18 6.98
C VAL A 210 -12.84 5.21 7.84
N ALA A 211 -12.21 4.50 8.77
CA ALA A 211 -12.90 3.68 9.78
C ALA A 211 -11.99 3.52 11.01
N ASN A 212 -12.54 3.50 12.23
CA ASN A 212 -11.75 3.38 13.46
C ASN A 212 -12.46 2.59 14.57
N GLY A 213 -11.71 2.24 15.62
CA GLY A 213 -12.22 1.50 16.78
C GLY A 213 -12.47 0.01 16.51
N LEU A 214 -11.90 -0.50 15.42
CA LEU A 214 -12.04 -1.88 14.94
C LEU A 214 -11.21 -2.86 15.77
N ARG A 215 -11.64 -4.11 15.81
CA ARG A 215 -10.98 -5.23 16.49
C ARG A 215 -10.11 -6.02 15.53
N ASN A 216 -8.81 -5.71 15.53
CA ASN A 216 -7.79 -6.25 14.63
C ASN A 216 -8.33 -6.50 13.20
N PRO A 217 -8.64 -5.45 12.43
CA PRO A 217 -9.35 -5.57 11.16
C PRO A 217 -8.45 -6.25 10.11
N VAL A 218 -8.81 -7.49 9.76
CA VAL A 218 -8.00 -8.37 8.91
C VAL A 218 -8.19 -8.12 7.43
N ALA A 219 -9.39 -7.77 6.98
CA ALA A 219 -9.72 -7.65 5.57
C ALA A 219 -10.74 -6.55 5.31
N MET A 220 -10.65 -5.93 4.13
CA MET A 220 -11.66 -5.06 3.56
C MET A 220 -11.84 -5.43 2.09
N ILE A 221 -13.09 -5.52 1.63
CA ILE A 221 -13.45 -5.74 0.22
C ILE A 221 -14.57 -4.78 -0.18
N HIS A 222 -14.67 -4.46 -1.47
CA HIS A 222 -15.85 -3.77 -2.03
C HIS A 222 -16.92 -4.78 -2.45
N ALA A 223 -18.18 -4.32 -2.57
CA ALA A 223 -19.28 -5.18 -2.95
C ALA A 223 -19.35 -5.53 -4.45
N ASN A 224 -18.73 -4.71 -5.32
CA ASN A 224 -18.71 -4.89 -6.78
C ASN A 224 -20.13 -4.93 -7.42
N ASP A 225 -21.04 -4.14 -6.85
CA ASP A 225 -22.47 -4.07 -7.19
C ASP A 225 -22.91 -2.65 -7.60
N GLY A 226 -21.96 -1.74 -7.85
CA GLY A 226 -22.18 -0.33 -8.19
C GLY A 226 -22.53 0.57 -7.00
N THR A 227 -22.65 0.03 -5.78
CA THR A 227 -23.02 0.83 -4.58
C THR A 227 -21.84 1.48 -3.87
N HIS A 228 -20.60 1.13 -4.22
CA HIS A 228 -19.37 1.55 -3.54
C HIS A 228 -19.39 1.33 -2.02
N ARG A 229 -20.21 0.38 -1.54
CA ARG A 229 -20.16 -0.11 -0.16
C ARG A 229 -19.00 -1.10 0.00
N PHE A 230 -18.40 -1.11 1.18
CA PHE A 230 -17.30 -2.00 1.52
C PHE A 230 -17.58 -2.76 2.81
N LEU A 231 -17.08 -3.99 2.86
CA LEU A 231 -17.24 -4.92 3.97
C LEU A 231 -15.91 -5.00 4.71
N VAL A 232 -15.91 -4.77 6.02
CA VAL A 232 -14.72 -4.80 6.89
C VAL A 232 -14.84 -5.97 7.86
N ALA A 233 -13.86 -6.87 7.83
CA ALA A 233 -13.78 -8.04 8.70
C ALA A 233 -12.85 -7.79 9.90
N GLU A 234 -13.35 -8.08 11.11
CA GLU A 234 -12.61 -8.11 12.38
C GLU A 234 -12.16 -9.55 12.69
N GLN A 235 -10.93 -9.77 13.18
CA GLN A 235 -10.38 -11.11 13.46
C GLN A 235 -11.28 -11.98 14.36
N LEU A 236 -12.07 -11.36 15.22
CA LEU A 236 -13.08 -12.03 16.06
C LEU A 236 -14.24 -12.67 15.29
N GLY A 237 -14.37 -12.47 13.98
CA GLY A 237 -15.46 -13.02 13.17
C GLY A 237 -16.68 -12.12 13.06
N TYR A 238 -16.53 -10.80 13.18
CA TYR A 238 -17.55 -9.85 12.71
C TYR A 238 -17.19 -9.36 11.31
N VAL A 239 -18.17 -9.24 10.42
CA VAL A 239 -18.04 -8.47 9.17
C VAL A 239 -19.05 -7.32 9.22
N TRP A 240 -18.60 -6.09 8.94
CA TRP A 240 -19.40 -4.86 9.02
C TRP A 240 -19.55 -4.20 7.64
N VAL A 241 -20.75 -3.74 7.29
CA VAL A 241 -20.98 -2.96 6.06
C VAL A 241 -20.77 -1.48 6.33
N TYR A 242 -19.94 -0.85 5.50
CA TYR A 242 -19.71 0.58 5.40
C TYR A 242 -20.20 1.11 4.05
N LEU A 243 -20.86 2.26 4.06
CA LEU A 243 -21.38 2.93 2.86
C LEU A 243 -20.32 3.85 2.25
N ALA A 244 -20.52 4.25 0.99
CA ALA A 244 -19.64 5.18 0.27
C ALA A 244 -19.43 6.56 0.94
N ASN A 245 -20.24 6.93 1.94
CA ASN A 245 -20.07 8.13 2.76
C ASN A 245 -19.33 7.88 4.09
N GLY A 246 -18.75 6.69 4.29
CA GLY A 246 -18.07 6.25 5.52
C GLY A 246 -18.99 5.79 6.65
N SER A 247 -20.31 5.97 6.55
CA SER A 247 -21.24 5.53 7.61
C SER A 247 -21.35 4.00 7.66
N ARG A 248 -21.30 3.43 8.86
CA ARG A 248 -21.44 1.99 9.10
C ARG A 248 -22.88 1.61 9.44
N ILE A 249 -23.33 0.45 8.99
CA ILE A 249 -24.59 -0.15 9.47
C ILE A 249 -24.37 -0.72 10.89
N ASP A 250 -25.38 -0.59 11.78
CA ASP A 250 -25.29 -1.07 13.17
C ASP A 250 -25.40 -2.60 13.32
N ARG A 251 -25.92 -3.28 12.30
CA ARG A 251 -25.95 -4.74 12.15
C ARG A 251 -24.73 -5.23 11.36
N PRO A 252 -24.09 -6.34 11.77
CA PRO A 252 -23.03 -6.97 11.00
C PRO A 252 -23.60 -7.74 9.80
N PHE A 253 -22.83 -7.79 8.71
CA PHE A 253 -23.08 -8.63 7.54
C PHE A 253 -23.03 -10.12 7.87
N LEU A 254 -22.04 -10.48 8.69
CA LEU A 254 -21.77 -11.84 9.17
C LEU A 254 -21.24 -11.79 10.60
N ASN A 255 -21.53 -12.83 11.38
CA ASN A 255 -21.09 -12.96 12.77
C ASN A 255 -20.81 -14.43 13.10
N LEU A 256 -19.54 -14.82 13.09
CA LEU A 256 -19.04 -16.17 13.39
C LEU A 256 -18.28 -16.23 14.74
N THR A 257 -18.46 -15.25 15.61
CA THR A 257 -17.76 -15.10 16.92
C THR A 257 -17.92 -16.28 17.89
N ARG A 258 -18.81 -17.24 17.60
CA ARG A 258 -18.99 -18.49 18.36
C ARG A 258 -18.28 -19.71 17.75
N ALA A 259 -17.89 -19.63 16.48
CA ALA A 259 -17.24 -20.71 15.74
C ALA A 259 -15.75 -20.44 15.46
N VAL A 260 -15.39 -19.16 15.30
CA VAL A 260 -14.02 -18.70 15.07
C VAL A 260 -13.12 -19.03 16.27
N LEU A 261 -12.05 -19.76 16.00
CA LEU A 261 -10.95 -20.00 16.94
C LEU A 261 -9.96 -18.82 16.87
N THR A 262 -9.86 -18.05 17.94
CA THR A 262 -8.90 -16.95 18.11
C THR A 262 -8.63 -16.72 19.59
N SER A 263 -7.58 -15.99 19.95
CA SER A 263 -7.29 -15.60 21.33
C SER A 263 -6.99 -14.10 21.46
N PRO A 264 -6.88 -13.55 22.69
CA PRO A 264 -6.44 -12.18 22.91
C PRO A 264 -4.90 -12.00 22.87
N TRP A 265 -4.12 -13.08 22.63
CA TRP A 265 -2.66 -12.98 22.58
C TRP A 265 -2.21 -12.11 21.40
N ALA A 266 -1.13 -11.35 21.60
CA ALA A 266 -0.60 -10.46 20.57
C ALA A 266 0.09 -11.28 19.47
N GLY A 267 -0.35 -11.13 18.23
CA GLY A 267 0.16 -11.91 17.09
C GLY A 267 -0.31 -13.37 17.04
N ASP A 268 -1.46 -13.71 17.63
CA ASP A 268 -2.15 -14.96 17.28
C ASP A 268 -2.63 -14.86 15.83
N GLU A 269 -2.15 -15.74 14.95
CA GLU A 269 -2.49 -15.75 13.52
C GLU A 269 -3.90 -16.31 13.26
N ARG A 270 -4.49 -17.03 14.22
CA ARG A 270 -5.79 -17.68 14.05
C ARG A 270 -6.95 -16.69 14.20
N GLY A 271 -8.02 -16.92 13.46
CA GLY A 271 -9.26 -16.17 13.62
C GLY A 271 -10.12 -16.21 12.37
N PHE A 272 -10.95 -15.20 12.20
CA PHE A 272 -11.47 -14.85 10.88
C PHE A 272 -10.35 -14.16 10.10
N LEU A 273 -10.12 -14.56 8.84
CA LEU A 273 -8.95 -14.12 8.08
C LEU A 273 -9.32 -13.42 6.77
N CYS A 274 -10.34 -13.88 6.02
CA CYS A 274 -10.79 -13.18 4.82
C CYS A 274 -12.25 -13.49 4.46
N ILE A 275 -12.82 -12.60 3.66
CA ILE A 275 -14.11 -12.73 2.98
C ILE A 275 -13.89 -12.38 1.50
N ALA A 276 -14.52 -13.14 0.60
CA ALA A 276 -14.70 -12.81 -0.81
C ALA A 276 -16.20 -12.86 -1.15
N LEU A 277 -16.66 -11.98 -2.04
CA LEU A 277 -18.00 -12.07 -2.64
C LEU A 277 -17.87 -12.69 -4.02
N HIS A 278 -18.89 -13.42 -4.47
CA HIS A 278 -18.88 -13.99 -5.81
C HIS A 278 -18.80 -12.89 -6.88
N PRO A 279 -18.01 -13.01 -7.98
CA PRO A 279 -17.93 -11.98 -9.01
C PRO A 279 -19.30 -11.64 -9.64
N ARG A 280 -20.17 -12.65 -9.69
CA ARG A 280 -21.57 -12.54 -10.15
C ARG A 280 -22.55 -12.29 -8.99
N ILE A 281 -22.18 -11.49 -7.98
CA ILE A 281 -22.91 -11.33 -6.70
C ILE A 281 -24.40 -10.97 -6.86
N SER A 282 -24.73 -10.17 -7.89
CA SER A 282 -26.10 -9.74 -8.21
C SER A 282 -27.03 -10.89 -8.60
N VAL A 283 -26.48 -12.02 -9.06
CA VAL A 283 -27.24 -13.21 -9.49
C VAL A 283 -27.00 -14.38 -8.53
N VAL A 284 -25.74 -14.73 -8.27
CA VAL A 284 -25.35 -15.91 -7.48
C VAL A 284 -25.55 -15.69 -5.98
N ARG A 285 -25.46 -14.44 -5.50
CA ARG A 285 -25.74 -14.06 -4.10
C ARG A 285 -24.95 -14.85 -3.03
N LYS A 286 -23.76 -15.39 -3.35
CA LYS A 286 -22.89 -16.10 -2.39
C LYS A 286 -21.71 -15.26 -1.90
N ALA A 287 -21.35 -15.46 -0.64
CA ALA A 287 -20.15 -14.95 0.03
C ALA A 287 -19.33 -16.13 0.57
N TYR A 288 -18.01 -16.06 0.46
CA TYR A 288 -17.06 -17.11 0.86
C TYR A 288 -16.12 -16.57 1.93
N VAL A 289 -15.85 -17.35 2.98
CA VAL A 289 -15.07 -16.89 4.14
C VAL A 289 -14.04 -17.90 4.61
N TYR A 290 -12.88 -17.40 5.05
CA TYR A 290 -11.73 -18.18 5.53
C TYR A 290 -11.53 -17.92 7.02
N TYR A 291 -11.56 -18.97 7.84
CA TYR A 291 -11.44 -18.85 9.29
C TYR A 291 -10.89 -20.11 9.96
N SER A 292 -10.16 -19.91 11.04
CA SER A 292 -9.71 -20.96 11.95
C SER A 292 -10.88 -21.46 12.80
N VAL A 293 -10.98 -22.77 12.98
CA VAL A 293 -11.97 -23.45 13.83
C VAL A 293 -11.31 -24.56 14.66
N SER A 294 -11.97 -25.02 15.72
CA SER A 294 -11.59 -26.28 16.39
C SER A 294 -12.67 -27.34 16.19
N VAL A 295 -12.30 -28.45 15.56
CA VAL A 295 -13.20 -29.58 15.27
C VAL A 295 -12.64 -30.82 15.95
N LYS A 296 -13.42 -31.44 16.86
CA LYS A 296 -12.99 -32.63 17.63
C LYS A 296 -11.67 -32.46 18.40
N LYS A 297 -11.31 -31.22 18.79
CA LYS A 297 -10.03 -30.78 19.41
C LYS A 297 -8.82 -30.71 18.46
N GLU A 298 -9.02 -30.85 17.16
CA GLU A 298 -8.03 -30.52 16.13
C GLU A 298 -8.23 -29.06 15.70
N GLU A 299 -7.15 -28.33 15.43
CA GLU A 299 -7.22 -26.98 14.85
C GLU A 299 -7.28 -27.11 13.32
N ARG A 300 -8.18 -26.37 12.67
CA ARG A 300 -8.41 -26.46 11.23
C ARG A 300 -8.62 -25.09 10.63
N ILE A 301 -8.21 -24.91 9.39
CA ILE A 301 -8.78 -23.90 8.50
C ILE A 301 -10.10 -24.44 7.94
N ARG A 302 -11.13 -23.60 7.93
CA ARG A 302 -12.37 -23.82 7.20
C ARG A 302 -12.57 -22.71 6.17
N ILE A 303 -12.97 -23.12 4.97
CA ILE A 303 -13.57 -22.26 3.95
C ILE A 303 -15.05 -22.64 3.85
N SER A 304 -15.94 -21.67 4.05
CA SER A 304 -17.40 -21.86 3.96
C SER A 304 -18.02 -20.85 3.01
N GLU A 305 -19.08 -21.26 2.31
CA GLU A 305 -20.00 -20.37 1.61
C GLU A 305 -21.22 -20.02 2.47
N PHE A 306 -21.80 -18.84 2.21
CA PHE A 306 -23.02 -18.31 2.80
C PHE A 306 -23.84 -17.59 1.71
N THR A 307 -25.16 -17.72 1.75
CA THR A 307 -26.07 -17.01 0.84
C THR A 307 -26.53 -15.67 1.44
N LEU A 308 -26.56 -14.60 0.64
CA LEU A 308 -27.09 -13.29 1.04
C LEU A 308 -28.62 -13.33 1.15
N LEU A 309 -29.17 -12.78 2.24
CA LEU A 309 -30.62 -12.76 2.47
C LEU A 309 -31.37 -12.17 1.28
N THR A 310 -32.43 -12.85 0.85
CA THR A 310 -33.25 -12.48 -0.34
C THR A 310 -33.88 -11.09 -0.25
N HIS A 311 -33.92 -10.50 0.95
CA HIS A 311 -34.59 -9.24 1.25
C HIS A 311 -33.67 -8.16 1.85
N ASP A 312 -32.36 -8.43 2.01
CA ASP A 312 -31.38 -7.47 2.54
C ASP A 312 -29.96 -7.85 2.09
N ASP A 313 -29.44 -7.13 1.09
CA ASP A 313 -28.12 -7.39 0.50
C ASP A 313 -26.95 -7.12 1.46
N ASN A 314 -27.21 -6.61 2.68
CA ASN A 314 -26.22 -6.25 3.69
C ASN A 314 -26.08 -7.30 4.81
N GLN A 315 -26.75 -8.46 4.70
CA GLN A 315 -26.69 -9.55 5.67
C GLN A 315 -26.74 -10.91 4.95
N VAL A 316 -26.01 -11.91 5.47
CA VAL A 316 -26.15 -13.30 5.03
C VAL A 316 -27.16 -14.07 5.87
N ASP A 317 -27.65 -15.19 5.33
CA ASP A 317 -28.36 -16.19 6.10
C ASP A 317 -27.35 -17.13 6.80
N HIS A 318 -27.17 -16.97 8.11
CA HIS A 318 -26.29 -17.84 8.90
C HIS A 318 -26.71 -19.32 8.91
N SER A 319 -27.96 -19.65 8.54
CA SER A 319 -28.40 -21.05 8.41
C SER A 319 -27.98 -21.69 7.08
N SER A 320 -27.46 -20.89 6.13
CA SER A 320 -26.92 -21.34 4.85
C SER A 320 -25.41 -21.63 4.85
N GLU A 321 -24.76 -21.74 6.03
CA GLU A 321 -23.34 -22.14 6.10
C GLU A 321 -23.14 -23.51 5.45
N ARG A 322 -22.40 -23.56 4.34
CA ARG A 322 -21.91 -24.82 3.75
C ARG A 322 -20.39 -24.80 3.66
N THR A 323 -19.76 -25.79 4.29
CA THR A 323 -18.31 -25.99 4.23
C THR A 323 -17.88 -26.39 2.83
N ILE A 324 -17.02 -25.60 2.20
CA ILE A 324 -16.38 -25.88 0.91
C ILE A 324 -15.16 -26.77 1.11
N LEU A 325 -14.30 -26.43 2.08
CA LEU A 325 -13.04 -27.11 2.34
C LEU A 325 -12.65 -26.99 3.82
N GLU A 326 -12.07 -28.06 4.38
CA GLU A 326 -11.31 -27.99 5.64
C GLU A 326 -9.90 -28.53 5.43
N VAL A 327 -8.92 -27.86 6.04
CA VAL A 327 -7.52 -28.31 6.10
C VAL A 327 -7.10 -28.35 7.58
N ALA A 328 -6.44 -29.43 8.00
CA ALA A 328 -6.01 -29.61 9.38
C ALA A 328 -4.64 -28.96 9.61
N GLU A 329 -4.55 -28.10 10.63
CA GLU A 329 -3.37 -27.30 10.94
C GLU A 329 -2.50 -28.01 12.01
N PRO A 330 -1.25 -28.41 11.70
CA PRO A 330 -0.38 -29.09 12.65
C PRO A 330 0.30 -28.14 13.68
N ALA A 331 0.08 -26.84 13.56
CA ALA A 331 0.35 -25.82 14.58
C ALA A 331 -0.58 -24.61 14.44
N SER A 332 -0.61 -23.74 15.45
CA SER A 332 -1.51 -22.60 15.56
C SER A 332 -1.04 -21.34 14.79
N ASN A 333 -0.28 -21.51 13.71
CA ASN A 333 0.48 -20.43 13.06
C ASN A 333 0.88 -20.85 11.63
N HIS A 334 1.27 -19.89 10.78
CA HIS A 334 1.34 -20.00 9.32
C HIS A 334 0.01 -20.40 8.67
N ASN A 335 -1.06 -19.72 9.09
CA ASN A 335 -2.43 -20.07 8.69
C ASN A 335 -2.82 -19.58 7.29
N GLY A 336 -1.94 -18.88 6.56
CA GLY A 336 -2.27 -18.20 5.30
C GLY A 336 -3.39 -17.18 5.51
N GLY A 337 -4.40 -17.19 4.64
CA GLY A 337 -5.67 -16.53 4.96
C GLY A 337 -6.31 -15.67 3.88
N GLN A 338 -5.78 -15.61 2.65
CA GLN A 338 -6.44 -14.89 1.55
C GLN A 338 -7.50 -15.78 0.86
N LEU A 339 -8.63 -15.14 0.50
CA LEU A 339 -9.54 -15.59 -0.55
C LEU A 339 -9.65 -14.48 -1.60
N LEU A 340 -9.61 -14.81 -2.89
CA LEU A 340 -9.98 -13.90 -3.96
C LEU A 340 -10.46 -14.68 -5.19
N PHE A 341 -11.19 -14.00 -6.07
CA PHE A 341 -11.57 -14.55 -7.37
C PHE A 341 -10.62 -14.09 -8.46
N GLY A 342 -10.23 -14.99 -9.36
CA GLY A 342 -9.48 -14.64 -10.55
C GLY A 342 -10.35 -13.99 -11.64
N HIS A 343 -9.73 -13.35 -12.62
CA HIS A 343 -10.41 -12.91 -13.84
C HIS A 343 -10.89 -14.10 -14.72
N ASP A 344 -10.41 -15.31 -14.43
CA ASP A 344 -10.92 -16.58 -14.96
C ASP A 344 -12.18 -17.09 -14.24
N GLY A 345 -12.64 -16.39 -13.19
CA GLY A 345 -13.87 -16.69 -12.45
C GLY A 345 -13.71 -17.66 -11.28
N TYR A 346 -12.55 -18.30 -11.12
CA TYR A 346 -12.34 -19.32 -10.09
C TYR A 346 -11.94 -18.73 -8.73
N LEU A 347 -12.23 -19.46 -7.65
CA LEU A 347 -11.87 -19.10 -6.28
C LEU A 347 -10.45 -19.57 -5.97
N TYR A 348 -9.59 -18.62 -5.61
CA TYR A 348 -8.22 -18.88 -5.15
C TYR A 348 -8.14 -18.84 -3.63
N ILE A 349 -7.42 -19.81 -3.05
CA ILE A 349 -7.29 -20.01 -1.60
C ILE A 349 -5.80 -20.13 -1.26
N PHE A 350 -5.33 -19.33 -0.30
CA PHE A 350 -3.90 -19.22 0.03
C PHE A 350 -3.67 -19.75 1.45
N ILE A 351 -2.98 -20.88 1.55
CA ILE A 351 -2.80 -21.65 2.79
C ILE A 351 -1.31 -21.82 3.07
N GLY A 352 -0.86 -21.37 4.25
CA GLY A 352 0.53 -21.52 4.68
C GLY A 352 0.91 -22.96 5.03
N ASP A 353 2.17 -23.19 5.36
CA ASP A 353 2.78 -24.52 5.55
C ASP A 353 2.25 -25.31 6.76
N GLY A 354 1.36 -24.72 7.57
CA GLY A 354 0.82 -25.33 8.79
C GLY A 354 1.69 -25.15 10.03
N GLY A 355 2.76 -24.36 9.95
CA GLY A 355 3.41 -23.73 11.09
C GLY A 355 4.74 -24.35 11.56
N ARG A 356 5.20 -23.85 12.71
CA ARG A 356 6.50 -24.16 13.33
C ARG A 356 7.71 -23.68 12.52
N ALA A 357 8.88 -23.67 13.16
CA ALA A 357 10.10 -23.21 12.53
C ALA A 357 10.60 -24.21 11.47
N GLY A 358 10.68 -23.76 10.22
CA GLY A 358 11.34 -24.50 9.13
C GLY A 358 10.58 -25.70 8.58
N ASP A 359 9.23 -25.64 8.55
CA ASP A 359 8.34 -26.65 7.97
C ASP A 359 8.80 -28.10 8.24
N PRO A 360 8.72 -28.58 9.49
CA PRO A 360 9.29 -29.86 9.92
C PRO A 360 8.47 -31.08 9.47
N PHE A 361 7.50 -30.91 8.58
CA PHE A 361 6.50 -31.93 8.27
C PHE A 361 6.90 -32.76 7.04
N GLY A 362 6.94 -34.09 7.21
CA GLY A 362 7.42 -34.99 6.16
C GLY A 362 8.90 -34.79 5.79
N LYS A 363 9.30 -35.31 4.63
CA LYS A 363 10.71 -35.33 4.20
C LYS A 363 11.25 -33.93 3.81
N PHE A 364 10.44 -33.17 3.08
CA PHE A 364 10.83 -31.91 2.43
C PHE A 364 10.01 -30.69 2.88
N GLY A 365 9.11 -30.87 3.85
CA GLY A 365 8.12 -29.88 4.26
C GLY A 365 6.76 -30.13 3.62
N ASN A 366 5.70 -29.67 4.27
CA ASN A 366 4.37 -29.52 3.69
C ASN A 366 4.39 -28.71 2.40
N ALA A 367 5.12 -27.60 2.36
CA ALA A 367 5.14 -26.68 1.22
C ALA A 367 5.58 -27.35 -0.09
N GLN A 368 6.63 -28.18 -0.06
CA GLN A 368 7.07 -29.00 -1.18
C GLN A 368 6.25 -30.30 -1.37
N ASN A 369 5.50 -30.74 -0.36
CA ASN A 369 4.67 -31.94 -0.46
C ASN A 369 3.34 -31.63 -1.18
N LYS A 370 3.21 -32.07 -2.44
CA LYS A 370 1.97 -31.93 -3.22
C LYS A 370 0.81 -32.82 -2.73
N SER A 371 1.05 -33.77 -1.82
CA SER A 371 -0.02 -34.61 -1.23
C SER A 371 -0.87 -33.87 -0.19
N THR A 372 -0.42 -32.70 0.29
CA THR A 372 -1.13 -31.85 1.25
C THR A 372 -1.61 -30.55 0.59
N LEU A 373 -2.55 -29.88 1.25
CA LEU A 373 -3.05 -28.56 0.85
C LEU A 373 -2.34 -27.41 1.61
N LEU A 374 -1.28 -27.73 2.37
CA LEU A 374 -0.52 -26.80 3.21
C LEU A 374 0.70 -26.27 2.46
N GLY A 375 0.96 -24.98 2.55
CA GLY A 375 2.01 -24.28 1.79
C GLY A 375 1.70 -24.30 0.29
N LYS A 376 0.48 -23.88 -0.06
CA LYS A 376 -0.11 -23.93 -1.40
C LYS A 376 -0.95 -22.69 -1.72
N VAL A 377 -1.02 -22.38 -3.01
CA VAL A 377 -2.16 -21.66 -3.61
C VAL A 377 -3.05 -22.70 -4.28
N LEU A 378 -4.31 -22.75 -3.88
CA LEU A 378 -5.34 -23.60 -4.48
C LEU A 378 -6.20 -22.78 -5.44
N ARG A 379 -6.82 -23.44 -6.42
CA ARG A 379 -7.77 -22.86 -7.38
C ARG A 379 -8.90 -23.84 -7.63
N ILE A 380 -10.11 -23.48 -7.20
CA ILE A 380 -11.30 -24.33 -7.27
C ILE A 380 -12.46 -23.58 -7.93
N ASP A 381 -13.40 -24.35 -8.46
CA ASP A 381 -14.60 -23.86 -9.12
C ASP A 381 -15.80 -23.98 -8.16
N VAL A 382 -16.50 -22.88 -7.91
CA VAL A 382 -17.62 -22.79 -6.96
C VAL A 382 -18.94 -22.41 -7.62
N ASP A 383 -18.97 -22.40 -8.96
CA ASP A 383 -20.22 -22.29 -9.71
C ASP A 383 -20.93 -23.66 -9.82
N ASP A 384 -22.25 -23.61 -10.07
CA ASP A 384 -23.15 -24.77 -10.24
C ASP A 384 -23.05 -25.86 -9.13
N ASN A 385 -22.64 -25.45 -7.92
CA ASN A 385 -22.26 -26.34 -6.82
C ASN A 385 -23.40 -26.70 -5.85
N ASP A 386 -24.64 -26.27 -6.07
CA ASP A 386 -25.73 -26.33 -5.07
C ASP A 386 -26.16 -27.75 -4.69
N ASP A 387 -26.57 -28.57 -5.68
CA ASP A 387 -27.05 -29.96 -5.48
C ASP A 387 -25.94 -31.02 -5.48
N GLY A 388 -24.67 -30.61 -5.51
CA GLY A 388 -23.52 -31.46 -5.83
C GLY A 388 -22.40 -31.48 -4.80
N ALA A 389 -21.18 -31.76 -5.28
CA ALA A 389 -19.96 -31.56 -4.50
C ALA A 389 -19.80 -30.06 -4.16
N PRO A 390 -19.17 -29.69 -3.02
CA PRO A 390 -19.06 -28.28 -2.63
C PRO A 390 -18.27 -27.42 -3.63
N TYR A 391 -17.42 -28.03 -4.45
CA TYR A 391 -16.69 -27.38 -5.53
C TYR A 391 -16.36 -28.36 -6.67
N SER A 392 -16.08 -27.81 -7.83
CA SER A 392 -15.57 -28.43 -9.05
C SER A 392 -14.05 -28.17 -9.20
N LEU A 393 -13.37 -28.96 -10.03
CA LEU A 393 -11.94 -28.80 -10.32
C LEU A 393 -11.76 -28.20 -11.73
N PRO A 394 -11.18 -26.99 -11.86
CA PRO A 394 -10.90 -26.40 -13.17
C PRO A 394 -10.07 -27.35 -14.04
N SER A 395 -10.61 -27.70 -15.22
CA SER A 395 -10.08 -28.77 -16.09
C SER A 395 -8.64 -28.57 -16.58
N ASP A 396 -8.09 -27.37 -16.38
CA ASP A 396 -6.74 -26.98 -16.74
C ASP A 396 -5.76 -26.90 -15.55
N ASN A 397 -6.18 -27.20 -14.31
CA ASN A 397 -5.30 -27.16 -13.13
C ASN A 397 -4.01 -27.99 -13.33
N PRO A 398 -2.83 -27.48 -12.94
CA PRO A 398 -1.54 -28.00 -13.40
C PRO A 398 -1.23 -29.44 -12.95
N PHE A 399 -1.75 -29.87 -11.80
CA PHE A 399 -1.37 -31.13 -11.17
C PHE A 399 -2.43 -32.25 -11.27
N LEU A 400 -3.48 -32.07 -12.09
CA LEU A 400 -4.58 -33.04 -12.31
C LEU A 400 -4.17 -34.46 -12.74
N ARG A 401 -2.93 -34.64 -13.19
CA ARG A 401 -2.39 -35.92 -13.70
C ARG A 401 -1.10 -36.36 -13.02
N GLU A 402 -0.68 -35.67 -11.96
CA GLU A 402 0.50 -36.05 -11.18
C GLU A 402 0.07 -36.98 -10.04
N ASN A 403 0.61 -38.20 -10.01
CA ASN A 403 0.30 -39.16 -8.95
C ASN A 403 0.67 -38.59 -7.58
N GLU A 404 -0.17 -38.87 -6.58
CA GLU A 404 -0.05 -38.39 -5.19
C GLU A 404 -0.21 -36.85 -5.02
N ALA A 405 -0.32 -36.07 -6.09
CA ALA A 405 -0.61 -34.63 -6.00
C ALA A 405 -2.09 -34.33 -5.75
N ARG A 406 -2.35 -33.21 -5.07
CA ARG A 406 -3.69 -32.65 -4.85
C ARG A 406 -4.15 -31.85 -6.08
N PRO A 407 -5.22 -32.25 -6.80
CA PRO A 407 -5.68 -31.54 -8.00
C PRO A 407 -6.19 -30.11 -7.76
N GLU A 408 -6.47 -29.76 -6.50
CA GLU A 408 -6.83 -28.42 -6.04
C GLU A 408 -5.66 -27.41 -6.19
N ILE A 409 -4.41 -27.89 -6.24
CA ILE A 409 -3.22 -27.03 -6.25
C ILE A 409 -3.06 -26.30 -7.59
N TYR A 410 -2.89 -24.98 -7.49
CA TYR A 410 -2.46 -24.08 -8.57
C TYR A 410 -0.96 -23.76 -8.50
N ALA A 411 -0.42 -23.51 -7.30
CA ALA A 411 1.01 -23.28 -7.05
C ALA A 411 1.43 -23.79 -5.66
N TYR A 412 2.71 -24.03 -5.44
CA TYR A 412 3.24 -24.66 -4.21
C TYR A 412 4.61 -24.10 -3.80
N GLY A 413 5.16 -24.61 -2.69
CA GLY A 413 6.46 -24.17 -2.19
C GLY A 413 6.43 -22.79 -1.55
N VAL A 414 5.30 -22.43 -0.93
CA VAL A 414 5.05 -21.14 -0.26
C VAL A 414 4.95 -21.35 1.26
N ARG A 415 5.25 -20.33 2.06
CA ARG A 415 5.43 -20.43 3.51
C ARG A 415 4.21 -19.99 4.31
N ASN A 416 3.87 -18.72 4.25
CA ASN A 416 2.74 -18.08 4.92
C ASN A 416 2.31 -16.81 4.17
N MET A 417 1.77 -17.00 2.96
CA MET A 417 1.27 -15.92 2.11
C MET A 417 0.08 -15.23 2.79
N TRP A 418 0.25 -13.96 3.15
CA TRP A 418 -0.71 -13.27 4.01
C TRP A 418 -1.74 -12.45 3.22
N ARG A 419 -1.30 -11.46 2.43
CA ARG A 419 -2.14 -10.81 1.41
C ARG A 419 -1.62 -10.98 0.01
N CYS A 420 -2.57 -11.26 -0.86
CA CYS A 420 -2.43 -11.24 -2.29
C CYS A 420 -3.51 -10.34 -2.91
N SER A 421 -3.19 -9.81 -4.08
CA SER A 421 -4.10 -9.03 -4.91
C SER A 421 -3.92 -9.44 -6.37
N ILE A 422 -4.92 -9.12 -7.20
CA ILE A 422 -4.78 -9.21 -8.66
C ILE A 422 -4.69 -7.79 -9.20
N ASP A 423 -3.65 -7.53 -9.99
CA ASP A 423 -3.51 -6.31 -10.77
C ASP A 423 -4.68 -6.23 -11.77
N ARG A 424 -5.59 -5.26 -11.58
CA ARG A 424 -6.73 -5.01 -12.48
C ARG A 424 -6.32 -4.52 -13.89
N GLY A 425 -5.02 -4.34 -14.14
CA GLY A 425 -4.49 -3.79 -15.36
C GLY A 425 -4.61 -2.27 -15.45
N ASP A 426 -3.80 -1.68 -16.33
CA ASP A 426 -3.93 -0.27 -16.69
C ASP A 426 -5.20 -0.04 -17.53
N ARG A 427 -6.08 0.89 -17.11
CA ARG A 427 -7.39 1.11 -17.74
C ARG A 427 -7.36 1.59 -19.20
N ALA A 428 -6.21 2.05 -19.70
CA ALA A 428 -6.06 2.51 -21.09
C ALA A 428 -5.38 1.48 -22.00
N THR A 429 -4.68 0.49 -21.43
CA THR A 429 -3.81 -0.44 -22.19
C THR A 429 -3.97 -1.92 -21.82
N GLY A 430 -4.73 -2.25 -20.77
CA GLY A 430 -4.81 -3.60 -20.20
C GLY A 430 -3.50 -4.07 -19.54
N ARG A 431 -2.45 -3.25 -19.51
CA ARG A 431 -1.12 -3.72 -19.09
C ARG A 431 -1.12 -4.18 -17.63
N GLY A 432 -0.87 -5.47 -17.43
CA GLY A 432 -0.67 -6.10 -16.13
C GLY A 432 -1.90 -6.83 -15.58
N GLU A 433 -3.03 -6.77 -16.29
CA GLU A 433 -4.28 -7.43 -15.92
C GLU A 433 -4.08 -8.92 -15.60
N GLY A 434 -4.67 -9.40 -14.50
CA GLY A 434 -4.62 -10.80 -14.09
C GLY A 434 -3.32 -11.24 -13.38
N ARG A 435 -2.29 -10.38 -13.27
CA ARG A 435 -1.09 -10.72 -12.49
C ARG A 435 -1.41 -10.74 -11.00
N MET A 436 -1.16 -11.88 -10.37
CA MET A 436 -1.41 -12.13 -8.95
C MET A 436 -0.16 -11.79 -8.13
N PHE A 437 -0.20 -10.70 -7.36
CA PHE A 437 0.90 -10.29 -6.48
C PHE A 437 0.64 -10.76 -5.05
N CYS A 438 1.68 -11.21 -4.35
CA CYS A 438 1.59 -11.69 -2.97
C CYS A 438 2.77 -11.21 -2.12
N GLY A 439 2.57 -11.11 -0.80
CA GLY A 439 3.65 -11.12 0.17
C GLY A 439 3.71 -12.45 0.91
N ASP A 440 4.86 -13.11 0.94
CA ASP A 440 5.10 -14.33 1.70
C ASP A 440 6.05 -14.06 2.88
N VAL A 441 5.62 -14.46 4.08
CA VAL A 441 6.27 -14.07 5.35
C VAL A 441 7.48 -14.96 5.62
N GLY A 442 8.62 -14.31 5.88
CA GLY A 442 9.93 -14.92 6.10
C GLY A 442 10.06 -15.79 7.36
N GLN A 443 11.11 -16.62 7.42
CA GLN A 443 11.37 -17.46 8.60
C GLN A 443 12.30 -16.78 9.62
N ASN A 444 13.40 -16.19 9.16
CA ASN A 444 14.49 -15.66 9.98
C ASN A 444 15.38 -14.60 9.27
N LYS A 445 15.42 -14.60 7.93
CA LYS A 445 16.39 -13.81 7.14
C LYS A 445 15.75 -12.83 6.18
N TYR A 446 14.76 -13.24 5.39
CA TYR A 446 14.16 -12.45 4.30
C TYR A 446 12.64 -12.60 4.27
N GLU A 447 11.96 -11.48 4.07
CA GLU A 447 10.58 -11.39 3.65
C GLU A 447 10.52 -11.23 2.12
N GLU A 448 9.49 -11.73 1.44
CA GLU A 448 9.46 -11.79 -0.02
C GLU A 448 8.12 -11.39 -0.67
N VAL A 449 8.22 -10.92 -1.92
CA VAL A 449 7.11 -10.47 -2.75
C VAL A 449 7.17 -11.19 -4.09
N ASP A 450 6.07 -11.83 -4.46
CA ASP A 450 5.99 -12.79 -5.55
C ASP A 450 4.91 -12.43 -6.57
N ILE A 451 5.11 -12.89 -7.81
CA ILE A 451 4.05 -12.98 -8.81
C ILE A 451 3.69 -14.45 -8.99
N ILE A 452 2.46 -14.79 -8.66
CA ILE A 452 1.98 -16.18 -8.61
C ILE A 452 1.53 -16.65 -9.99
N VAL A 453 2.17 -17.71 -10.48
CA VAL A 453 1.89 -18.32 -11.78
C VAL A 453 1.50 -19.79 -11.65
N LYS A 454 0.75 -20.25 -12.64
CA LYS A 454 0.21 -21.61 -12.74
C LYS A 454 1.34 -22.66 -12.76
N GLY A 455 1.30 -23.57 -11.81
CA GLY A 455 2.29 -24.64 -11.63
C GLY A 455 3.56 -24.21 -10.88
N GLY A 456 3.68 -22.93 -10.50
CA GLY A 456 4.88 -22.38 -9.89
C GLY A 456 5.27 -23.02 -8.56
N ASN A 457 6.58 -23.17 -8.36
CA ASN A 457 7.20 -23.58 -7.10
C ASN A 457 7.96 -22.38 -6.52
N TYR A 458 7.59 -21.90 -5.34
CA TYR A 458 8.23 -20.73 -4.70
C TYR A 458 9.36 -21.14 -3.74
N GLY A 459 9.75 -22.42 -3.78
CA GLY A 459 11.03 -22.88 -3.23
C GLY A 459 11.08 -23.06 -1.70
N TRP A 460 10.11 -22.59 -0.91
CA TRP A 460 10.05 -22.88 0.53
C TRP A 460 9.82 -24.40 0.76
N ARG A 461 10.54 -25.09 1.65
CA ARG A 461 11.55 -24.62 2.61
C ARG A 461 13.02 -24.72 2.17
N ALA A 462 13.29 -24.91 0.88
CA ALA A 462 14.65 -24.94 0.35
C ALA A 462 15.29 -23.53 0.30
N LYS A 463 14.52 -22.52 -0.13
CA LYS A 463 14.87 -21.10 -0.16
C LYS A 463 14.02 -20.28 0.79
N GLU A 464 14.43 -19.03 0.98
CA GLU A 464 13.85 -17.97 1.81
C GLU A 464 14.40 -16.66 1.25
N GLY A 465 13.62 -15.95 0.44
CA GLY A 465 14.12 -14.96 -0.49
C GLY A 465 15.18 -15.54 -1.44
N PHE A 466 16.13 -14.70 -1.87
CA PHE A 466 17.28 -15.09 -2.69
C PHE A 466 18.32 -15.98 -1.97
N SER A 467 17.98 -16.65 -0.86
CA SER A 467 18.92 -17.40 -0.01
C SER A 467 18.43 -18.81 0.30
N CYS A 468 19.32 -19.80 0.25
CA CYS A 468 19.02 -21.13 0.77
C CYS A 468 18.67 -21.09 2.29
N TYR A 469 17.55 -21.70 2.66
CA TYR A 469 17.18 -22.04 4.02
C TYR A 469 17.67 -23.45 4.35
N ASP A 470 16.97 -24.50 3.89
CA ASP A 470 17.44 -25.88 3.97
C ASP A 470 18.53 -26.10 2.90
N ARG A 471 19.79 -25.88 3.28
CA ARG A 471 20.96 -26.06 2.40
C ARG A 471 21.01 -27.45 1.75
N LYS A 472 20.55 -28.50 2.44
CA LYS A 472 20.58 -29.87 1.88
C LYS A 472 19.53 -30.03 0.80
N LEU A 473 18.37 -29.40 0.94
CA LEU A 473 17.36 -29.38 -0.12
C LEU A 473 17.82 -28.49 -1.29
N CYS A 474 18.16 -27.24 -0.99
CA CYS A 474 18.58 -26.20 -1.94
C CYS A 474 19.75 -26.62 -2.86
N GLN A 475 20.66 -27.48 -2.39
CA GLN A 475 21.80 -27.98 -3.19
C GLN A 475 21.52 -29.29 -3.95
N ASN A 476 20.57 -30.12 -3.51
CA ASN A 476 20.34 -31.45 -4.11
C ASN A 476 19.07 -31.53 -4.99
N SER A 477 18.24 -30.49 -5.00
CA SER A 477 17.02 -30.46 -5.79
C SER A 477 17.05 -29.34 -6.82
N SER A 478 16.97 -29.71 -8.09
CA SER A 478 16.51 -28.82 -9.15
C SER A 478 15.00 -28.66 -8.94
N LEU A 479 14.61 -27.59 -8.27
CA LEU A 479 13.22 -27.36 -7.84
C LEU A 479 12.34 -26.69 -8.89
N ASP A 480 12.96 -26.23 -9.99
CA ASP A 480 12.38 -25.31 -10.97
C ASP A 480 11.69 -24.11 -10.29
N ASP A 481 12.39 -23.57 -9.28
CA ASP A 481 11.78 -22.60 -8.37
C ASP A 481 11.85 -21.16 -8.88
N ILE A 482 10.74 -20.47 -8.69
CA ILE A 482 10.52 -19.09 -9.12
C ILE A 482 11.00 -18.18 -8.00
N LEU A 483 12.00 -17.35 -8.30
CA LEU A 483 12.52 -16.37 -7.34
C LEU A 483 11.54 -15.18 -7.21
N PRO A 484 11.42 -14.59 -6.01
CA PRO A 484 10.57 -13.43 -5.79
C PRO A 484 11.02 -12.21 -6.60
N ILE A 485 10.06 -11.37 -7.01
CA ILE A 485 10.37 -10.11 -7.70
C ILE A 485 11.12 -9.13 -6.81
N PHE A 486 10.91 -9.23 -5.49
CA PHE A 486 11.62 -8.46 -4.47
C PHE A 486 11.68 -9.24 -3.16
N ALA A 487 12.83 -9.25 -2.49
CA ALA A 487 12.95 -9.78 -1.14
C ALA A 487 13.85 -8.88 -0.28
N TYR A 488 13.46 -8.66 0.97
CA TYR A 488 14.14 -7.73 1.87
C TYR A 488 14.50 -8.37 3.23
N PRO A 489 15.69 -8.08 3.78
CA PRO A 489 16.18 -8.80 4.95
C PRO A 489 15.59 -8.29 6.28
N HIS A 490 15.63 -9.13 7.32
CA HIS A 490 15.06 -8.90 8.67
C HIS A 490 15.64 -7.70 9.46
N LYS A 491 16.56 -6.93 8.85
CA LYS A 491 17.04 -5.61 9.29
C LYS A 491 16.13 -4.45 8.86
N LEU A 492 15.25 -4.64 7.87
CA LEU A 492 14.36 -3.61 7.32
C LEU A 492 12.90 -3.78 7.78
N GLY A 493 12.39 -5.01 7.73
CA GLY A 493 11.07 -5.43 8.24
C GLY A 493 11.11 -6.92 8.59
N LYS A 494 10.04 -7.49 9.17
CA LYS A 494 10.03 -8.89 9.68
C LYS A 494 8.67 -9.60 9.57
N SER A 495 7.79 -9.10 8.71
CA SER A 495 6.55 -9.76 8.32
C SER A 495 5.96 -8.93 7.18
N VAL A 496 6.21 -9.33 5.94
CA VAL A 496 5.58 -8.66 4.78
C VAL A 496 4.08 -8.84 4.83
N THR A 497 3.34 -7.73 4.77
CA THR A 497 1.88 -7.76 4.77
C THR A 497 1.33 -8.19 3.41
N GLY A 498 2.09 -7.99 2.32
CA GLY A 498 1.57 -7.95 0.95
C GLY A 498 1.03 -6.56 0.59
N GLY A 499 0.42 -6.41 -0.58
CA GLY A 499 0.04 -5.12 -1.15
C GLY A 499 -0.84 -5.20 -2.38
N TYR A 500 -1.05 -4.06 -3.05
CA TYR A 500 -1.87 -3.91 -4.26
C TYR A 500 -1.17 -3.03 -5.30
N VAL A 501 -1.36 -3.34 -6.58
CA VAL A 501 -1.03 -2.41 -7.67
C VAL A 501 -2.09 -1.31 -7.70
N TYR A 502 -1.71 -0.05 -7.50
CA TYR A 502 -2.68 1.06 -7.55
C TYR A 502 -3.22 1.18 -8.97
N ARG A 503 -4.53 0.95 -9.14
CA ARG A 503 -5.30 1.13 -10.39
C ARG A 503 -6.47 2.11 -10.22
N GLY A 504 -6.45 2.91 -9.15
CA GLY A 504 -7.43 3.94 -8.85
C GLY A 504 -7.45 5.07 -9.87
N CYS A 505 -8.40 5.98 -9.70
CA CYS A 505 -8.60 7.12 -10.59
C CYS A 505 -8.03 8.42 -9.99
N GLN A 506 -8.19 8.65 -8.69
CA GLN A 506 -8.02 9.95 -8.05
C GLN A 506 -6.56 10.41 -7.93
N MET A 507 -5.59 9.48 -7.90
CA MET A 507 -4.15 9.74 -7.71
C MET A 507 -3.36 9.22 -8.92
N PRO A 508 -3.38 9.91 -10.08
CA PRO A 508 -2.85 9.38 -11.34
C PRO A 508 -1.35 9.06 -11.34
N ASN A 509 -0.55 9.67 -10.46
CA ASN A 509 0.87 9.39 -10.31
C ASN A 509 1.16 8.00 -9.71
N LEU A 510 0.19 7.40 -8.98
CA LEU A 510 0.35 6.09 -8.34
C LEU A 510 0.12 4.92 -9.31
N ASN A 511 -0.44 5.16 -10.51
CA ASN A 511 -0.83 4.09 -11.44
C ASN A 511 0.34 3.14 -11.77
N GLY A 512 0.15 1.86 -11.47
CA GLY A 512 1.16 0.81 -11.71
C GLY A 512 2.25 0.68 -10.64
N LEU A 513 2.19 1.45 -9.53
CA LEU A 513 2.98 1.16 -8.34
C LEU A 513 2.33 0.00 -7.57
N TYR A 514 3.07 -1.06 -7.29
CA TYR A 514 2.70 -2.05 -6.29
C TYR A 514 3.04 -1.49 -4.90
N ILE A 515 2.05 -1.04 -4.15
CA ILE A 515 2.23 -0.48 -2.81
C ILE A 515 1.92 -1.55 -1.77
N PHE A 516 2.87 -1.79 -0.87
CA PHE A 516 2.85 -2.87 0.12
C PHE A 516 3.44 -2.38 1.45
N GLY A 517 3.35 -3.22 2.48
CA GLY A 517 3.83 -2.87 3.81
C GLY A 517 4.41 -4.04 4.58
N ASP A 518 4.95 -3.73 5.76
CA ASP A 518 5.51 -4.70 6.71
C ASP A 518 4.89 -4.52 8.10
N PHE A 519 4.24 -5.57 8.61
CA PHE A 519 3.50 -5.57 9.86
C PHE A 519 4.39 -5.29 11.09
N MET A 520 5.63 -5.78 11.10
CA MET A 520 6.52 -5.70 12.28
C MET A 520 7.33 -4.41 12.39
N SER A 521 7.60 -3.73 11.28
CA SER A 521 8.27 -2.42 11.24
C SER A 521 7.28 -1.26 11.11
N GLY A 522 6.17 -1.47 10.39
CA GLY A 522 5.25 -0.42 9.97
C GLY A 522 5.71 0.37 8.75
N ARG A 523 6.73 -0.09 8.02
CA ARG A 523 7.19 0.57 6.77
C ARG A 523 6.15 0.37 5.67
N LEU A 524 5.90 1.43 4.92
CA LEU A 524 5.22 1.41 3.63
C LEU A 524 6.29 1.47 2.53
N MET A 525 6.10 0.69 1.47
CA MET A 525 7.07 0.47 0.42
C MET A 525 6.35 0.39 -0.93
N SER A 526 7.07 0.62 -2.02
CA SER A 526 6.53 0.45 -3.37
C SER A 526 7.53 -0.20 -4.32
N LEU A 527 7.00 -0.98 -5.28
CA LEU A 527 7.73 -1.50 -6.42
C LEU A 527 7.14 -0.95 -7.72
N LYS A 528 7.99 -0.63 -8.69
CA LYS A 528 7.61 -0.20 -10.04
C LYS A 528 8.33 -1.02 -11.10
N GLU A 529 7.57 -1.65 -11.99
CA GLU A 529 8.11 -2.42 -13.11
C GLU A 529 8.71 -1.49 -14.17
N ASN A 530 10.00 -1.65 -14.48
CA ASN A 530 10.57 -1.09 -15.69
C ASN A 530 10.07 -1.90 -16.89
N VAL A 531 9.13 -1.32 -17.64
CA VAL A 531 8.49 -1.89 -18.83
C VAL A 531 9.48 -2.49 -19.85
N THR A 532 10.69 -1.95 -19.94
CA THR A 532 11.67 -2.31 -20.98
C THR A 532 12.68 -3.37 -20.53
N SER A 533 13.06 -3.41 -19.25
CA SER A 533 14.02 -4.42 -18.73
C SER A 533 13.37 -5.54 -17.91
N GLY A 534 12.13 -5.37 -17.44
CA GLY A 534 11.48 -6.27 -16.49
C GLY A 534 12.00 -6.15 -15.05
N GLU A 535 12.99 -5.28 -14.79
CA GLU A 535 13.49 -5.02 -13.44
C GLU A 535 12.46 -4.24 -12.60
N TRP A 536 12.39 -4.57 -11.31
CA TRP A 536 11.54 -3.87 -10.35
C TRP A 536 12.36 -2.83 -9.58
N GLN A 537 12.04 -1.55 -9.80
CA GLN A 537 12.56 -0.45 -8.99
C GLN A 537 11.85 -0.43 -7.63
N TYR A 538 12.62 -0.27 -6.54
CA TYR A 538 12.12 -0.15 -5.18
C TYR A 538 12.21 1.32 -4.71
N ASN A 539 11.14 1.80 -4.08
CA ASN A 539 11.09 3.09 -3.38
C ASN A 539 10.43 2.92 -2.01
N GLU A 540 10.97 3.61 -0.99
CA GLU A 540 10.28 3.78 0.29
C GLU A 540 9.06 4.70 0.14
N VAL A 541 8.06 4.54 1.01
CA VAL A 541 6.89 5.45 1.09
C VAL A 541 6.85 6.09 2.47
N CYS A 542 6.90 7.42 2.50
CA CYS A 542 6.98 8.24 3.71
C CYS A 542 5.73 9.10 3.89
N MET A 543 5.46 9.49 5.14
CA MET A 543 4.43 10.47 5.44
C MET A 543 4.93 11.88 5.12
N GLY A 544 4.22 12.58 4.23
CA GLY A 544 4.57 13.93 3.80
C GLY A 544 4.52 14.94 4.95
N ARG A 545 5.50 15.85 5.00
CA ARG A 545 5.72 16.72 6.18
C ARG A 545 5.35 18.18 5.93
N GLY A 546 5.03 18.89 7.02
CA GLY A 546 4.78 20.33 6.99
C GLY A 546 3.59 20.68 6.12
N GLN A 547 3.83 21.35 4.98
CA GLN A 547 2.77 21.70 4.03
C GLN A 547 2.22 20.50 3.23
N THR A 548 3.01 19.44 2.99
CA THR A 548 2.63 18.35 2.06
C THR A 548 1.29 17.68 2.41
N CYS A 549 0.99 17.54 3.70
CA CYS A 549 -0.27 16.98 4.21
C CYS A 549 -1.15 17.98 4.96
N ARG A 550 -0.90 19.29 4.83
CA ARG A 550 -1.66 20.36 5.52
C ARG A 550 -2.99 20.69 4.79
N PHE A 551 -3.78 19.66 4.51
CA PHE A 551 -5.10 19.79 3.89
C PHE A 551 -6.21 19.27 4.83
N PRO A 552 -7.45 19.74 4.70
CA PRO A 552 -8.56 19.25 5.52
C PRO A 552 -8.74 17.74 5.41
N LYS A 553 -8.98 17.08 6.55
CA LYS A 553 -9.17 15.62 6.69
C LYS A 553 -7.93 14.75 6.37
N LEU A 554 -6.75 15.33 6.12
CA LEU A 554 -5.51 14.58 5.96
C LEU A 554 -4.70 14.51 7.27
N ILE A 555 -3.94 13.42 7.39
CA ILE A 555 -3.01 13.12 8.48
C ILE A 555 -1.66 12.61 7.92
N ASP A 556 -0.62 12.81 8.71
CA ASP A 556 0.80 12.49 8.48
C ASP A 556 1.31 11.36 9.40
N SER A 557 0.40 10.58 9.99
CA SER A 557 0.71 9.53 10.96
C SER A 557 -0.33 8.40 10.93
N TYR A 558 0.12 7.16 11.18
CA TYR A 558 -0.72 5.96 11.24
C TYR A 558 -0.21 4.98 12.30
N PHE A 559 -1.06 4.03 12.70
CA PHE A 559 -0.64 2.97 13.62
C PHE A 559 0.34 1.98 12.98
N LYS A 560 1.39 1.62 13.75
CA LYS A 560 2.53 0.84 13.28
C LYS A 560 2.18 -0.52 12.65
N TYR A 561 1.28 -1.30 13.26
CA TYR A 561 1.06 -2.68 12.84
C TYR A 561 0.12 -2.73 11.62
N ILE A 562 0.69 -2.77 10.41
CA ILE A 562 -0.05 -2.85 9.14
C ILE A 562 -0.55 -4.29 8.95
N ILE A 563 -1.85 -4.51 9.18
CA ILE A 563 -2.50 -5.83 9.15
C ILE A 563 -2.81 -6.25 7.72
N SER A 564 -3.29 -5.35 6.85
CA SER A 564 -3.74 -5.71 5.51
C SER A 564 -3.79 -4.51 4.59
N PHE A 565 -3.86 -4.77 3.28
CA PHE A 565 -4.25 -3.80 2.26
C PHE A 565 -5.64 -4.13 1.71
N ALA A 566 -6.24 -3.17 1.02
CA ALA A 566 -7.49 -3.30 0.29
C ALA A 566 -7.62 -2.22 -0.79
N GLU A 567 -8.58 -2.38 -1.68
CA GLU A 567 -9.00 -1.35 -2.63
C GLU A 567 -10.52 -1.15 -2.57
N ASP A 568 -11.00 0.03 -2.98
CA ASP A 568 -12.44 0.25 -3.21
C ASP A 568 -12.86 -0.21 -4.62
N GLU A 569 -14.16 -0.16 -4.90
CA GLU A 569 -14.73 -0.50 -6.21
C GLU A 569 -14.17 0.37 -7.34
N ALA A 570 -13.72 1.60 -7.03
CA ALA A 570 -13.05 2.50 -7.95
C ALA A 570 -11.52 2.30 -8.02
N GLY A 571 -10.95 1.29 -7.36
CA GLY A 571 -9.51 0.94 -7.37
C GLY A 571 -8.63 1.84 -6.50
N GLU A 572 -9.22 2.70 -5.66
CA GLU A 572 -8.45 3.53 -4.74
C GLU A 572 -7.89 2.67 -3.59
N LEU A 573 -6.62 2.86 -3.21
CA LEU A 573 -5.98 1.99 -2.24
C LEU A 573 -6.14 2.43 -0.77
N TYR A 574 -6.26 1.41 0.08
CA TYR A 574 -6.43 1.50 1.53
C TYR A 574 -5.48 0.52 2.22
N PHE A 575 -5.10 0.81 3.46
CA PHE A 575 -4.52 -0.17 4.37
C PHE A 575 -5.18 -0.15 5.74
N LEU A 576 -5.14 -1.30 6.38
CA LEU A 576 -5.77 -1.62 7.66
C LEU A 576 -4.64 -1.83 8.66
N ALA A 577 -4.66 -1.09 9.77
CA ALA A 577 -3.59 -1.15 10.76
C ALA A 577 -4.14 -1.03 12.19
N THR A 578 -3.33 -1.33 13.20
CA THR A 578 -3.75 -1.29 14.62
C THR A 578 -2.66 -0.77 15.54
N GLY A 579 -3.07 -0.07 16.61
CA GLY A 579 -2.20 0.24 17.74
C GLY A 579 -1.90 -0.97 18.65
N SER A 580 -2.68 -2.05 18.53
CA SER A 580 -2.52 -3.28 19.33
C SER A 580 -2.92 -4.52 18.50
N PRO A 581 -1.98 -5.43 18.16
CA PRO A 581 -2.22 -6.58 17.30
C PRO A 581 -2.82 -7.76 18.08
N SER A 582 -4.02 -7.58 18.59
CA SER A 582 -4.77 -8.57 19.39
C SER A 582 -6.23 -8.57 18.93
N ALA A 583 -6.78 -9.77 18.68
CA ALA A 583 -8.14 -9.95 18.14
C ALA A 583 -9.24 -9.21 18.93
N THR A 584 -9.04 -8.98 20.23
CA THR A 584 -10.05 -8.33 21.09
C THR A 584 -9.89 -6.81 21.21
N ALA A 585 -8.73 -6.25 20.84
CA ALA A 585 -8.38 -4.85 21.06
C ALA A 585 -9.02 -3.92 20.01
N ARG A 586 -9.79 -2.92 20.47
CA ARG A 586 -10.44 -1.89 19.64
C ARG A 586 -9.47 -0.78 19.17
N ALA A 587 -8.28 -1.17 18.72
CA ALA A 587 -7.19 -0.29 18.31
C ALA A 587 -7.00 -0.20 16.78
N GLY A 588 -7.87 -0.88 16.01
CA GLY A 588 -7.81 -0.94 14.55
C GLY A 588 -8.41 0.29 13.85
N VAL A 589 -7.76 0.70 12.76
CA VAL A 589 -8.09 1.84 11.90
C VAL A 589 -7.86 1.44 10.43
N ILE A 590 -8.64 2.03 9.52
CA ILE A 590 -8.43 1.95 8.07
C ILE A 590 -8.06 3.33 7.55
N TYR A 591 -6.99 3.39 6.76
CA TYR A 591 -6.46 4.59 6.14
C TYR A 591 -6.54 4.48 4.62
N LYS A 592 -7.07 5.50 3.95
CA LYS A 592 -6.94 5.68 2.50
C LYS A 592 -5.58 6.32 2.20
N ILE A 593 -4.88 5.78 1.20
CA ILE A 593 -3.61 6.35 0.70
C ILE A 593 -3.92 7.55 -0.19
N VAL A 594 -3.23 8.68 0.00
CA VAL A 594 -3.45 9.93 -0.73
C VAL A 594 -2.15 10.52 -1.24
N ASP A 595 -2.00 10.62 -2.56
CA ASP A 595 -1.05 11.55 -3.18
C ASP A 595 -1.64 12.98 -3.15
N THR A 596 -0.88 13.93 -2.62
CA THR A 596 -1.20 15.37 -2.65
C THR A 596 -0.47 16.13 -3.74
N SER A 597 0.56 15.54 -4.36
CA SER A 597 1.31 16.15 -5.47
C SER A 597 0.50 16.23 -6.77
N ARG A 598 -0.45 15.29 -6.99
CA ARG A 598 -1.39 15.38 -8.11
C ARG A 598 -2.72 14.66 -7.85
N ARG A 599 -3.81 15.41 -7.99
CA ARG A 599 -5.16 14.84 -8.18
C ARG A 599 -5.46 14.64 -9.66
N ALA A 600 -6.35 13.70 -9.97
CA ALA A 600 -7.02 13.67 -11.26
C ALA A 600 -7.86 14.94 -11.48
N ALA A 601 -8.07 15.30 -12.76
CA ALA A 601 -8.87 16.46 -13.12
C ALA A 601 -10.29 16.40 -12.50
N PRO A 602 -10.85 17.53 -12.03
CA PRO A 602 -12.19 17.57 -11.45
C PRO A 602 -13.23 16.90 -12.34
N GLY A 603 -14.11 16.10 -11.73
CA GLY A 603 -15.13 15.32 -12.45
C GLY A 603 -14.65 14.02 -13.12
N LYS A 604 -13.36 13.88 -13.49
CA LYS A 604 -12.86 12.66 -14.17
C LYS A 604 -13.10 11.38 -13.36
N CYS A 605 -13.06 11.48 -12.03
CA CYS A 605 -13.26 10.38 -11.09
C CYS A 605 -14.60 10.52 -10.32
N SER A 606 -15.62 11.09 -10.98
CA SER A 606 -16.95 11.35 -10.41
C SER A 606 -17.76 10.06 -10.26
N ILE A 607 -17.63 9.42 -9.10
CA ILE A 607 -18.43 8.25 -8.73
C ILE A 607 -19.87 8.69 -8.41
N LYS A 608 -20.87 7.96 -8.92
CA LYS A 608 -22.28 8.07 -8.56
C LYS A 608 -22.77 6.71 -8.01
N PRO A 609 -22.61 6.44 -6.69
CA PRO A 609 -22.96 5.14 -6.12
C PRO A 609 -24.45 4.86 -6.22
N LEU A 610 -24.81 3.60 -6.47
CA LEU A 610 -26.20 3.14 -6.43
C LEU A 610 -26.75 3.16 -4.99
N PRO A 611 -28.05 3.49 -4.78
CA PRO A 611 -28.63 3.56 -3.43
C PRO A 611 -28.66 2.20 -2.71
N VAL A 612 -28.04 2.13 -1.54
CA VAL A 612 -28.11 0.96 -0.65
C VAL A 612 -29.40 0.98 0.16
N LYS A 613 -30.19 -0.10 0.10
CA LYS A 613 -31.32 -0.32 1.02
C LYS A 613 -30.76 -0.68 2.40
N ILE A 614 -31.14 0.04 3.45
CA ILE A 614 -30.55 -0.11 4.80
C ILE A 614 -31.62 -0.59 5.79
N LYS A 615 -31.29 -1.59 6.63
CA LYS A 615 -32.15 -2.08 7.72
C LYS A 615 -31.41 -2.03 9.06
N GLY A 616 -31.56 -0.92 9.78
CA GLY A 616 -30.88 -0.70 11.06
C GLY A 616 -30.67 0.79 11.31
N LYS A 617 -29.78 1.11 12.23
CA LYS A 617 -29.27 2.48 12.42
C LYS A 617 -27.98 2.66 11.63
N LEU A 618 -27.76 3.88 11.14
CA LEU A 618 -26.45 4.28 10.67
C LEU A 618 -25.62 4.84 11.83
N ILE A 619 -24.34 4.47 11.84
CA ILE A 619 -23.32 5.02 12.71
C ILE A 619 -22.41 5.85 11.80
N HIS A 620 -22.54 7.17 11.87
CA HIS A 620 -21.71 8.07 11.07
C HIS A 620 -20.24 7.99 11.50
N PHE A 621 -19.34 8.02 10.53
CA PHE A 621 -17.91 8.00 10.79
C PHE A 621 -17.43 9.40 11.20
N HIS A 622 -16.70 9.45 12.31
CA HIS A 622 -15.96 10.61 12.77
C HIS A 622 -14.50 10.17 12.99
N PRO A 623 -13.51 10.83 12.35
CA PRO A 623 -12.10 10.52 12.57
C PRO A 623 -11.68 10.89 14.00
N LYS A 624 -10.60 10.27 14.47
CA LYS A 624 -10.07 10.44 15.83
C LYS A 624 -8.72 11.15 15.89
N GLU A 625 -7.92 11.06 14.84
CA GLU A 625 -6.63 11.74 14.77
C GLU A 625 -6.77 13.25 14.55
N GLU A 626 -5.90 14.05 15.16
CA GLU A 626 -5.84 15.49 14.89
C GLU A 626 -5.26 15.75 13.49
N PHE A 627 -6.07 16.35 12.61
CA PHE A 627 -5.64 16.77 11.27
C PHE A 627 -4.41 17.68 11.34
N VAL A 628 -3.53 17.61 10.33
CA VAL A 628 -2.26 18.38 10.29
C VAL A 628 -2.48 19.89 10.44
N ILE A 629 -3.61 20.42 9.94
CA ILE A 629 -4.01 21.83 10.08
C ILE A 629 -4.18 22.25 11.56
N ASN A 630 -4.65 21.34 12.42
CA ASN A 630 -5.00 21.63 13.81
C ASN A 630 -3.81 21.47 14.77
N LYS A 631 -2.74 20.77 14.35
CA LYS A 631 -1.53 20.58 15.15
C LYS A 631 -0.86 21.93 15.41
N LYS A 632 -0.90 22.40 16.67
CA LYS A 632 -0.26 23.67 17.07
C LYS A 632 1.23 23.66 16.69
N PRO A 633 1.76 24.75 16.10
CA PRO A 633 3.17 24.80 15.71
C PRO A 633 4.05 24.62 16.95
N THR A 634 4.83 23.54 16.97
CA THR A 634 5.72 23.24 18.09
C THR A 634 6.94 24.15 17.98
N THR A 635 6.88 25.28 18.69
CA THR A 635 8.00 26.21 18.83
C THR A 635 9.10 25.54 19.65
N THR A 636 10.00 24.82 18.98
CA THR A 636 11.20 24.24 19.60
C THR A 636 12.02 25.34 20.26
N PRO A 637 12.25 25.32 21.59
CA PRO A 637 13.11 26.30 22.23
C PRO A 637 14.54 26.16 21.71
N VAL A 638 15.16 27.29 21.35
CA VAL A 638 16.58 27.34 21.00
C VAL A 638 17.41 26.82 22.19
N PRO A 639 18.38 25.91 21.98
CA PRO A 639 19.16 25.32 23.07
C PRO A 639 20.15 26.34 23.65
N THR A 640 19.70 27.17 24.59
CA THR A 640 20.54 28.15 25.29
C THR A 640 21.63 27.46 26.10
N THR A 641 22.89 27.64 25.70
CA THR A 641 24.07 27.09 26.39
C THR A 641 24.24 27.70 27.79
N THR A 642 23.90 26.95 28.84
CA THR A 642 24.07 27.37 30.23
C THR A 642 25.41 26.93 30.82
N THR A 643 26.36 27.86 30.94
CA THR A 643 27.61 27.68 31.69
C THR A 643 27.37 27.56 33.20
N ARG A 644 27.97 26.57 33.87
CA ARG A 644 27.86 26.37 35.33
C ARG A 644 28.83 27.25 36.14
N LYS A 645 28.30 28.06 37.07
CA LYS A 645 28.85 28.44 38.42
C LYS A 645 28.04 29.63 38.99
N PRO A 646 28.06 29.90 40.32
CA PRO A 646 28.13 29.00 41.48
C PRO A 646 26.92 29.24 42.44
N THR A 647 26.92 28.65 43.64
CA THR A 647 25.77 28.61 44.58
C THR A 647 25.86 29.57 45.79
N THR A 648 24.71 29.73 46.50
CA THR A 648 24.48 30.30 47.86
C THR A 648 24.08 31.80 47.96
N PRO A 649 23.39 32.27 49.04
CA PRO A 649 22.24 31.63 49.74
C PRO A 649 21.11 32.59 50.23
N ARG A 650 19.98 32.00 50.69
CA ARG A 650 18.93 32.54 51.62
C ARG A 650 18.06 33.75 51.24
N ARG A 651 16.72 33.55 51.32
CA ARG A 651 15.89 34.15 52.40
C ARG A 651 14.65 33.28 52.72
N LYS A 652 13.88 33.62 53.76
CA LYS A 652 12.79 32.80 54.33
C LYS A 652 11.40 33.28 53.89
N SER A 653 10.45 32.34 53.76
CA SER A 653 9.01 32.63 53.77
C SER A 653 8.48 32.87 55.20
N PRO A 654 7.46 33.71 55.40
CA PRO A 654 6.70 33.76 56.65
C PRO A 654 5.76 32.55 56.78
N ILE A 655 5.36 32.23 58.02
CA ILE A 655 4.53 31.06 58.36
C ILE A 655 3.35 31.53 59.21
N ILE A 656 2.14 31.02 58.94
CA ILE A 656 0.96 31.16 59.79
C ILE A 656 0.56 29.76 60.29
N ILE A 657 0.42 29.59 61.61
CA ILE A 657 0.01 28.34 62.25
C ILE A 657 -0.99 28.66 63.37
N ILE A 658 -2.16 28.02 63.34
CA ILE A 658 -2.94 27.66 64.54
C ILE A 658 -3.20 26.14 64.47
N LYS A 659 -3.35 25.49 65.62
CA LYS A 659 -2.98 24.08 65.84
C LYS A 659 -4.19 23.16 66.07
N PRO A 660 -4.12 21.87 65.69
CA PRO A 660 -4.95 20.83 66.30
C PRO A 660 -4.50 20.52 67.75
N PRO A 661 -5.34 19.87 68.58
CA PRO A 661 -5.04 19.57 69.98
C PRO A 661 -4.00 18.44 70.16
N MET A 662 -3.43 18.36 71.39
CA MET A 662 -2.46 17.35 71.84
C MET A 662 -2.86 16.79 73.24
N PRO A 663 -2.01 16.06 74.01
CA PRO A 663 -1.85 14.60 73.92
C PRO A 663 -1.92 13.90 75.31
N THR A 664 -1.64 12.59 75.43
CA THR A 664 -0.68 12.05 76.45
C THR A 664 -0.28 10.56 76.33
N ARG A 665 0.94 10.33 75.81
CA ARG A 665 2.03 9.45 76.30
C ARG A 665 1.78 8.42 77.44
N LYS A 666 2.15 7.15 77.20
CA LYS A 666 2.90 6.17 78.06
C LYS A 666 2.88 4.75 77.43
N THR A 667 3.86 3.83 77.51
CA THR A 667 5.31 3.87 77.85
C THR A 667 6.04 2.65 77.24
N THR A 668 7.38 2.65 77.23
CA THR A 668 8.28 1.53 76.86
C THR A 668 8.15 0.26 77.70
N ARG A 669 8.38 -0.95 77.13
CA ARG A 669 9.65 -1.75 77.25
C ARG A 669 9.54 -3.14 76.56
N GLN A 670 10.66 -3.73 76.12
CA GLN A 670 10.78 -5.15 75.73
C GLN A 670 11.30 -6.03 76.89
N LYS A 671 10.94 -7.34 76.92
CA LYS A 671 11.84 -8.50 77.21
C LYS A 671 11.13 -9.86 76.92
N PRO A 672 11.82 -11.04 76.93
CA PRO A 672 11.50 -12.16 76.01
C PRO A 672 11.06 -13.49 76.69
N GLN A 673 11.00 -14.57 75.88
CA GLN A 673 10.77 -15.98 76.25
C GLN A 673 11.68 -16.49 77.40
N PRO A 674 11.25 -17.54 78.13
CA PRO A 674 11.82 -18.89 77.89
C PRO A 674 10.72 -20.01 77.85
N PRO A 675 10.91 -21.31 78.22
CA PRO A 675 10.79 -22.37 77.18
C PRO A 675 9.97 -23.65 77.53
N THR A 676 9.80 -24.52 76.52
CA THR A 676 9.64 -26.00 76.55
C THR A 676 9.01 -26.72 77.78
N ALA A 677 7.92 -27.49 77.56
CA ALA A 677 7.91 -28.97 77.48
C ALA A 677 6.56 -29.64 77.86
N ALA A 678 6.18 -30.68 77.10
CA ALA A 678 5.15 -31.71 77.44
C ALA A 678 3.68 -31.19 77.68
N THR A 679 2.63 -32.01 77.79
CA THR A 679 2.51 -33.48 77.90
C THR A 679 1.18 -34.00 77.28
N THR A 680 1.16 -35.30 76.91
CA THR A 680 -0.04 -36.17 76.77
C THR A 680 -1.13 -35.83 75.73
N ALA A 681 -1.97 -36.83 75.44
CA ALA A 681 -2.96 -36.83 74.36
C ALA A 681 -4.28 -37.52 74.77
N ARG A 682 -5.23 -37.55 73.81
CA ARG A 682 -6.32 -38.56 73.67
C ARG A 682 -7.54 -38.42 74.62
N LYS A 683 -8.66 -37.91 74.08
CA LYS A 683 -9.89 -38.73 73.94
C LYS A 683 -10.96 -38.15 72.99
N THR A 684 -11.68 -39.10 72.44
CA THR A 684 -12.84 -39.17 71.52
C THR A 684 -14.09 -38.31 71.80
N THR A 685 -14.97 -38.30 70.78
CA THR A 685 -16.46 -38.41 70.80
C THR A 685 -17.39 -37.18 70.68
N LEU A 686 -18.35 -37.37 69.77
CA LEU A 686 -19.65 -36.70 69.44
C LEU A 686 -20.72 -36.85 70.56
N PRO A 687 -21.99 -36.36 70.44
CA PRO A 687 -22.63 -35.34 69.57
C PRO A 687 -23.69 -34.44 70.32
N THR A 688 -24.80 -34.07 69.65
CA THR A 688 -26.11 -33.47 70.10
C THR A 688 -26.19 -31.93 70.22
N THR A 689 -27.31 -31.22 69.92
CA THR A 689 -28.68 -31.57 69.41
C THR A 689 -29.24 -30.41 68.52
N ARG A 690 -30.07 -30.65 67.47
CA ARG A 690 -31.56 -30.45 67.34
C ARG A 690 -32.16 -29.13 67.90
N LYS A 691 -33.25 -28.52 67.38
CA LYS A 691 -34.36 -28.89 66.44
C LYS A 691 -35.09 -27.57 65.98
N THR A 692 -36.02 -27.44 65.01
CA THR A 692 -36.56 -28.33 63.93
C THR A 692 -36.50 -27.57 62.57
N THR A 693 -37.49 -27.06 61.78
CA THR A 693 -38.96 -27.18 61.46
C THR A 693 -39.18 -26.29 60.21
N MET A 694 -39.86 -26.56 59.07
CA MET A 694 -40.44 -27.72 58.34
C MET A 694 -40.28 -27.39 56.80
N ARG A 695 -41.07 -27.73 55.74
CA ARG A 695 -42.30 -28.53 55.52
C ARG A 695 -42.49 -28.97 54.01
N LYS A 696 -42.11 -30.20 53.64
CA LYS A 696 -42.67 -30.99 52.48
C LYS A 696 -42.40 -30.49 51.02
N THR A 697 -42.42 -31.31 49.95
CA THR A 697 -42.76 -32.75 49.75
C THR A 697 -42.08 -33.41 48.52
N THR A 698 -41.87 -34.75 48.57
CA THR A 698 -41.82 -35.78 47.46
C THR A 698 -40.85 -35.65 46.26
N SER A 699 -40.27 -36.72 45.68
CA SER A 699 -40.12 -38.14 46.11
C SER A 699 -39.24 -38.99 45.14
N ALA A 700 -38.31 -39.79 45.71
CA ALA A 700 -37.78 -41.10 45.23
C ALA A 700 -37.14 -41.20 43.80
N THR A 701 -36.33 -42.22 43.43
CA THR A 701 -35.95 -43.51 44.07
C THR A 701 -34.45 -43.84 43.88
N SER A 702 -33.90 -44.69 44.77
CA SER A 702 -32.51 -45.18 44.83
C SER A 702 -32.12 -46.20 43.74
N THR A 703 -30.85 -46.21 43.29
CA THR A 703 -29.96 -47.40 43.47
C THR A 703 -28.45 -47.09 43.27
N GLN A 704 -27.62 -47.95 43.87
CA GLN A 704 -26.15 -47.98 43.95
C GLN A 704 -25.76 -49.48 44.12
N PRO A 705 -24.48 -49.87 44.29
CA PRO A 705 -23.21 -49.42 43.70
C PRO A 705 -22.39 -50.64 43.16
N ALA A 706 -21.15 -50.41 42.71
CA ALA A 706 -20.09 -51.43 42.78
C ALA A 706 -18.71 -50.75 42.89
N ALA A 707 -17.78 -51.37 43.63
CA ALA A 707 -16.40 -50.90 43.78
C ALA A 707 -15.44 -52.07 44.01
N VAL A 708 -14.19 -51.92 43.53
CA VAL A 708 -12.95 -52.57 43.99
C VAL A 708 -11.81 -51.70 43.40
N GLN A 709 -11.02 -50.97 44.18
CA GLN A 709 -9.98 -51.34 45.14
C GLN A 709 -8.61 -51.72 44.54
N MET A 710 -7.58 -50.97 44.99
CA MET A 710 -6.17 -51.35 45.13
C MET A 710 -5.33 -51.58 43.84
N THR A 711 -4.01 -51.34 43.79
CA THR A 711 -3.08 -50.90 44.85
C THR A 711 -1.98 -49.94 44.34
N THR A 712 -1.67 -48.97 45.18
CA THR A 712 -0.44 -48.15 45.35
C THR A 712 0.89 -48.61 44.73
N ALA A 713 1.68 -47.65 44.20
CA ALA A 713 2.99 -47.27 44.80
C ALA A 713 3.61 -45.97 44.19
N THR A 714 3.51 -44.86 44.94
CA THR A 714 4.58 -43.89 45.30
C THR A 714 5.95 -43.95 44.54
N THR A 715 6.36 -42.97 43.71
CA THR A 715 7.00 -41.63 44.00
C THR A 715 8.52 -41.64 44.30
N PRO A 716 9.28 -40.51 44.18
CA PRO A 716 9.17 -39.35 43.26
C PRO A 716 10.54 -38.75 42.77
N ALA A 717 10.47 -37.63 42.01
CA ALA A 717 11.43 -36.48 42.05
C ALA A 717 12.88 -36.70 41.50
N THR A 718 13.71 -35.71 41.13
CA THR A 718 13.55 -34.25 40.82
C THR A 718 14.78 -33.78 40.02
N THR A 719 14.67 -32.70 39.22
CA THR A 719 15.73 -31.73 38.81
C THR A 719 17.05 -32.28 38.20
N SER A 720 17.67 -31.68 37.19
CA SER A 720 17.94 -30.24 36.98
C SER A 720 18.38 -29.97 35.53
N ALA A 721 18.69 -28.72 35.19
CA ALA A 721 19.17 -28.32 33.87
C ALA A 721 20.70 -28.18 33.81
N THR A 722 21.30 -28.51 32.66
CA THR A 722 22.37 -27.77 31.94
C THR A 722 22.85 -28.62 30.76
N GLY A 723 23.25 -27.99 29.65
CA GLY A 723 23.58 -28.69 28.39
C GLY A 723 25.04 -29.13 28.27
N TYR A 724 25.36 -29.86 27.20
CA TYR A 724 26.74 -30.24 26.86
C TYR A 724 27.10 -29.98 25.39
N ARG A 725 28.42 -29.97 25.15
CA ARG A 725 29.06 -29.71 23.85
C ARG A 725 28.92 -30.88 22.85
N THR A 726 29.21 -30.54 21.61
CA THR A 726 29.56 -31.40 20.46
C THR A 726 30.69 -32.40 20.72
N THR A 727 30.82 -33.33 19.77
CA THR A 727 31.82 -34.43 19.58
C THR A 727 31.47 -35.75 20.28
N GLY A 728 31.70 -36.93 19.67
CA GLY A 728 32.32 -37.20 18.36
C GLY A 728 32.00 -38.59 17.79
N ALA A 729 32.55 -38.85 16.60
CA ALA A 729 32.26 -39.96 15.70
C ALA A 729 32.32 -41.40 16.28
N THR A 730 31.53 -42.30 15.68
CA THR A 730 32.05 -43.56 15.10
C THR A 730 31.03 -44.16 14.12
N ALA A 731 31.47 -45.09 13.26
CA ALA A 731 30.63 -45.73 12.25
C ALA A 731 30.87 -47.24 12.17
N ALA A 732 29.79 -48.01 11.97
CA ALA A 732 29.78 -49.41 11.54
C ALA A 732 28.53 -49.58 10.64
N VAL A 733 28.61 -49.82 9.32
CA VAL A 733 29.20 -50.95 8.57
C VAL A 733 28.26 -52.17 8.49
N SER A 734 27.46 -52.17 7.42
CA SER A 734 27.11 -53.30 6.53
C SER A 734 26.56 -54.63 7.04
N ARG A 735 25.35 -54.97 6.55
CA ARG A 735 24.95 -56.16 5.74
C ARG A 735 23.49 -55.91 5.31
N ILE A 736 23.09 -55.89 4.04
CA ILE A 736 23.20 -56.89 2.96
C ILE A 736 22.56 -58.23 3.32
N ALA A 737 21.34 -58.42 2.81
CA ALA A 737 20.74 -59.70 2.42
C ALA A 737 19.84 -59.43 1.19
N GLN A 738 19.69 -60.40 0.29
CA GLN A 738 19.00 -60.25 -0.99
C GLN A 738 17.85 -61.25 -1.13
N ILE A 739 16.82 -60.89 -1.92
CA ILE A 739 16.18 -61.71 -2.99
C ILE A 739 15.71 -63.14 -2.58
N PRO A 740 14.40 -63.45 -2.72
CA PRO A 740 13.99 -64.00 -4.02
C PRO A 740 12.72 -63.42 -4.66
N ILE A 741 12.68 -63.58 -5.98
CA ILE A 741 11.60 -63.24 -6.92
C ILE A 741 10.68 -64.46 -7.07
N ALA A 742 9.39 -64.25 -7.32
CA ALA A 742 8.47 -65.26 -7.86
C ALA A 742 7.77 -64.72 -9.12
N THR A 743 7.43 -65.61 -10.06
CA THR A 743 7.09 -65.26 -11.46
C THR A 743 5.60 -65.41 -11.82
N LEU A 744 5.21 -64.77 -12.93
CA LEU A 744 3.91 -64.88 -13.61
C LEU A 744 3.60 -66.31 -14.10
N PRO A 745 2.31 -66.58 -14.41
CA PRO A 745 2.03 -67.00 -15.80
C PRO A 745 0.79 -66.34 -16.47
N ASN A 746 0.70 -66.52 -17.79
CA ASN A 746 -0.16 -65.78 -18.74
C ASN A 746 -1.65 -66.18 -18.80
N GLY A 747 -2.55 -65.17 -18.80
CA GLY A 747 -3.24 -64.64 -19.99
C GLY A 747 -4.28 -65.46 -20.80
N ARG A 748 -5.16 -64.75 -21.54
CA ARG A 748 -5.81 -65.15 -22.81
C ARG A 748 -6.52 -63.96 -23.51
N HIS A 749 -6.67 -64.04 -24.83
CA HIS A 749 -7.35 -63.04 -25.69
C HIS A 749 -8.84 -63.36 -25.92
N TRP A 750 -9.61 -62.38 -26.41
CA TRP A 750 -10.42 -62.51 -27.65
C TRP A 750 -10.51 -61.16 -28.40
N LYS A 751 -11.20 -61.12 -29.55
CA LYS A 751 -11.03 -60.12 -30.64
C LYS A 751 -12.32 -59.33 -30.99
N PRO A 752 -12.26 -58.26 -31.83
CA PRO A 752 -13.30 -57.22 -31.93
C PRO A 752 -14.35 -57.44 -33.05
N LEU A 753 -15.34 -56.54 -33.10
CA LEU A 753 -16.27 -56.31 -34.23
C LEU A 753 -16.37 -54.80 -34.56
N GLN A 754 -16.91 -54.45 -35.74
CA GLN A 754 -16.80 -53.12 -36.36
C GLN A 754 -18.15 -52.52 -36.81
N HIS A 755 -18.18 -51.17 -36.92
CA HIS A 755 -19.07 -50.35 -37.77
C HIS A 755 -20.58 -50.28 -37.38
N SER A 756 -21.38 -49.24 -37.67
CA SER A 756 -21.23 -47.83 -38.13
C SER A 756 -22.66 -47.22 -38.29
N PRO A 757 -22.90 -45.95 -38.71
CA PRO A 757 -22.30 -44.66 -38.37
C PRO A 757 -23.39 -43.58 -38.01
N PHE A 758 -23.10 -42.28 -38.19
CA PHE A 758 -23.97 -41.09 -38.01
C PHE A 758 -24.27 -40.67 -36.54
N THR A 759 -24.45 -39.39 -36.19
CA THR A 759 -24.38 -38.11 -36.95
C THR A 759 -23.38 -37.12 -36.34
N THR A 760 -22.75 -36.27 -37.16
CA THR A 760 -21.93 -35.13 -36.71
C THR A 760 -22.77 -33.86 -36.50
N SER A 761 -22.53 -33.15 -35.39
CA SER A 761 -22.90 -31.74 -35.21
C SER A 761 -21.70 -30.92 -34.72
N ARG A 762 -21.55 -29.69 -35.24
CA ARG A 762 -20.42 -28.79 -34.92
C ARG A 762 -20.63 -28.05 -33.58
N PRO A 763 -19.55 -27.52 -32.96
CA PRO A 763 -19.68 -26.58 -31.84
C PRO A 763 -20.42 -25.31 -32.24
N LEU A 764 -21.19 -24.73 -31.32
CA LEU A 764 -21.82 -23.42 -31.47
C LEU A 764 -20.84 -22.31 -31.08
N THR A 765 -20.59 -21.37 -31.99
CA THR A 765 -19.91 -20.11 -31.69
C THR A 765 -20.91 -19.06 -31.20
N PRO A 766 -20.53 -18.17 -30.25
CA PRO A 766 -21.40 -17.08 -29.79
C PRO A 766 -21.65 -16.04 -30.90
N PRO A 767 -22.77 -15.28 -30.83
CA PRO A 767 -23.12 -14.27 -31.83
C PRO A 767 -22.32 -12.95 -31.67
N PRO A 768 -22.12 -12.18 -32.76
CA PRO A 768 -21.53 -10.84 -32.70
C PRO A 768 -22.52 -9.79 -32.16
N PRO A 769 -22.03 -8.65 -31.64
CA PRO A 769 -22.88 -7.56 -31.14
C PRO A 769 -23.59 -6.78 -32.27
N PRO A 770 -24.72 -6.10 -31.96
CA PRO A 770 -25.50 -5.35 -32.95
C PRO A 770 -24.82 -4.04 -33.39
N PRO A 771 -25.08 -3.55 -34.63
CA PRO A 771 -24.55 -2.28 -35.12
C PRO A 771 -25.29 -1.05 -34.55
N PRO A 772 -24.62 0.12 -34.48
CA PRO A 772 -25.25 1.38 -34.04
C PRO A 772 -26.23 1.93 -35.10
N PRO A 773 -27.25 2.71 -34.69
CA PRO A 773 -28.23 3.28 -35.60
C PRO A 773 -27.66 4.42 -36.46
N HIS A 774 -28.00 4.44 -37.75
CA HIS A 774 -27.66 5.55 -38.64
C HIS A 774 -28.50 6.80 -38.35
N ALA A 775 -27.83 7.95 -38.18
CA ALA A 775 -28.41 9.27 -38.36
C ALA A 775 -27.84 9.93 -39.62
N THR A 776 -28.70 10.57 -40.41
CA THR A 776 -28.34 11.14 -41.73
C THR A 776 -27.72 12.53 -41.61
N ALA A 777 -26.68 12.80 -42.41
CA ALA A 777 -26.05 14.12 -42.53
C ALA A 777 -26.07 14.62 -43.99
N PRO A 778 -26.43 15.88 -44.26
CA PRO A 778 -26.50 16.42 -45.62
C PRO A 778 -25.13 16.90 -46.17
N LYS A 779 -25.01 16.86 -47.50
CA LYS A 779 -24.06 17.62 -48.35
C LYS A 779 -24.82 18.86 -48.91
N PRO A 780 -24.23 19.86 -49.61
CA PRO A 780 -22.90 19.96 -50.28
C PRO A 780 -22.18 21.29 -49.89
N PRO A 781 -21.24 21.92 -50.65
CA PRO A 781 -20.60 21.58 -51.93
C PRO A 781 -19.05 21.70 -52.00
N ARG A 782 -18.49 21.43 -53.19
CA ARG A 782 -17.08 21.65 -53.58
C ARG A 782 -16.86 23.06 -54.15
N VAL A 783 -15.65 23.61 -53.96
CA VAL A 783 -14.99 24.57 -54.89
C VAL A 783 -13.51 24.16 -55.06
N SER A 784 -12.82 24.69 -56.08
CA SER A 784 -11.64 24.10 -56.71
C SER A 784 -10.26 24.66 -56.28
N LEU A 785 -9.25 23.80 -56.43
CA LEU A 785 -7.87 24.05 -56.92
C LEU A 785 -7.19 25.43 -56.72
N THR A 786 -6.01 25.41 -56.10
CA THR A 786 -4.77 25.95 -56.74
C THR A 786 -3.51 25.31 -56.13
N THR A 787 -2.34 25.49 -56.77
CA THR A 787 -1.13 24.64 -56.60
C THR A 787 0.12 25.38 -56.12
N ALA A 788 0.96 24.74 -55.28
CA ALA A 788 2.43 24.90 -55.34
C ALA A 788 3.25 23.80 -54.60
N ARG A 789 4.10 23.08 -55.35
CA ARG A 789 5.42 22.45 -55.04
C ARG A 789 5.69 21.63 -53.74
N ALA A 790 6.21 20.40 -53.95
CA ALA A 790 7.08 19.61 -53.05
C ALA A 790 8.59 19.83 -53.40
N PRO A 791 9.62 19.14 -52.83
CA PRO A 791 9.82 17.67 -52.68
C PRO A 791 9.94 17.19 -51.20
N TYR A 792 9.60 15.95 -50.81
CA TYR A 792 10.26 14.62 -50.99
C TYR A 792 11.67 14.49 -50.38
N CYS A 793 12.10 13.50 -49.57
CA CYS A 793 11.66 12.14 -49.11
C CYS A 793 12.44 10.93 -49.71
N SER A 794 13.13 10.18 -48.84
CA SER A 794 13.53 8.74 -48.93
C SER A 794 14.12 8.34 -47.56
N GLN A 795 13.75 7.27 -46.84
CA GLN A 795 13.54 5.83 -47.13
C GLN A 795 14.81 4.99 -47.35
N SER A 796 14.91 3.91 -46.56
CA SER A 796 15.88 2.79 -46.57
C SER A 796 15.49 1.72 -47.62
N PRO A 797 16.07 0.49 -47.72
CA PRO A 797 17.14 -0.18 -46.95
C PRO A 797 18.20 -0.85 -47.89
N PRO A 798 18.49 -2.17 -47.83
CA PRO A 798 19.35 -2.93 -46.90
C PRO A 798 20.71 -3.35 -47.54
N LEU A 799 21.57 -4.12 -46.85
CA LEU A 799 22.66 -4.90 -47.49
C LEU A 799 23.19 -6.05 -46.60
N ASN A 800 24.00 -6.95 -47.18
CA ASN A 800 24.42 -8.23 -46.60
C ASN A 800 25.86 -8.64 -47.03
N THR A 801 26.49 -9.55 -46.27
CA THR A 801 27.65 -10.42 -46.60
C THR A 801 29.08 -9.86 -46.88
N THR A 802 30.05 -10.57 -46.28
CA THR A 802 31.45 -10.89 -46.71
C THR A 802 32.66 -9.97 -46.43
N LEU A 803 33.82 -10.64 -46.36
CA LEU A 803 35.15 -10.21 -45.85
C LEU A 803 36.16 -9.89 -46.99
N PRO A 804 37.32 -9.26 -46.67
CA PRO A 804 38.59 -10.01 -46.76
C PRO A 804 39.61 -9.72 -45.62
N LYS A 805 40.81 -10.34 -45.68
CA LYS A 805 41.92 -10.25 -44.69
C LYS A 805 43.27 -9.88 -45.34
N SER A 806 44.11 -9.13 -44.60
CA SER A 806 45.59 -9.22 -44.57
C SER A 806 46.11 -8.45 -43.33
N ARG A 807 47.08 -8.89 -42.51
CA ARG A 807 48.51 -9.25 -42.74
C ARG A 807 49.36 -8.05 -43.21
N GLU A 808 50.55 -7.77 -42.66
CA GLU A 808 51.32 -8.39 -41.54
C GLU A 808 52.33 -7.39 -40.91
N ASP A 809 53.33 -7.88 -40.17
CA ASP A 809 54.58 -7.25 -39.70
C ASP A 809 54.62 -6.24 -38.52
N GLY A 810 55.74 -6.31 -37.78
CA GLY A 810 56.16 -5.37 -36.74
C GLY A 810 57.44 -5.80 -35.99
N LEU A 811 58.35 -4.85 -35.71
CA LEU A 811 59.55 -4.98 -34.85
C LEU A 811 59.58 -3.74 -33.92
N ARG A 812 59.59 -3.85 -32.59
CA ARG A 812 60.71 -4.16 -31.64
C ARG A 812 61.65 -2.99 -31.31
N LEU A 813 61.77 -2.72 -29.99
CA LEU A 813 62.86 -2.00 -29.27
C LEU A 813 63.01 -0.49 -29.58
N GLY A 814 63.28 0.43 -28.64
CA GLY A 814 63.11 0.42 -27.17
C GLY A 814 64.34 0.88 -26.38
N GLU A 815 64.24 1.99 -25.60
CA GLU A 815 65.23 2.36 -24.55
C GLU A 815 64.74 3.43 -23.53
N LYS A 816 65.57 3.73 -22.52
CA LYS A 816 65.41 4.61 -21.32
C LYS A 816 66.83 5.04 -20.82
N PRO A 817 67.08 5.89 -19.79
CA PRO A 817 66.23 6.44 -18.70
C PRO A 817 65.94 7.97 -18.89
N GLU A 818 66.02 8.99 -18.01
CA GLU A 818 66.33 9.32 -16.58
C GLU A 818 65.33 10.44 -16.12
N ARG A 819 64.76 10.51 -14.91
CA ARG A 819 65.23 10.86 -13.53
C ARG A 819 65.36 12.37 -13.17
N ARG A 820 64.81 12.70 -11.99
CA ARG A 820 64.83 13.99 -11.22
C ARG A 820 64.02 15.14 -11.87
N GLY A 821 63.44 16.08 -11.12
CA GLY A 821 63.39 16.26 -9.66
C GLY A 821 62.37 17.34 -9.23
N ASP A 822 62.28 17.60 -7.92
CA ASP A 822 61.31 18.41 -7.16
C ASP A 822 60.81 19.77 -7.72
N GLY A 823 59.65 20.21 -7.22
CA GLY A 823 59.14 21.58 -7.37
C GLY A 823 57.71 21.74 -6.82
N ASN A 824 57.50 22.64 -5.84
CA ASN A 824 56.25 22.71 -5.05
C ASN A 824 55.52 24.07 -5.20
N GLN A 825 54.23 24.08 -4.83
CA GLN A 825 53.38 25.24 -4.47
C GLN A 825 52.77 26.18 -5.55
N VAL A 826 51.43 26.06 -5.70
CA VAL A 826 50.41 27.10 -5.38
C VAL A 826 50.57 28.50 -6.03
N HIS A 827 49.68 28.95 -6.95
CA HIS A 827 48.38 29.56 -6.60
C HIS A 827 47.38 29.80 -7.78
N LYS A 828 46.10 29.97 -7.39
CA LYS A 828 44.90 30.60 -8.03
C LYS A 828 44.83 30.94 -9.54
N ARG A 829 43.80 30.34 -10.17
CA ARG A 829 43.05 30.68 -11.43
C ARG A 829 42.95 32.19 -11.78
N PRO A 830 42.81 32.53 -13.08
CA PRO A 830 41.45 32.83 -13.58
C PRO A 830 41.08 32.15 -14.94
N ARG A 831 39.91 32.53 -15.48
CA ARG A 831 39.18 31.90 -16.61
C ARG A 831 39.76 32.28 -18.00
N GLY A 832 39.66 31.36 -18.97
CA GLY A 832 39.73 31.65 -20.41
C GLY A 832 38.84 30.68 -21.20
N ARG A 833 38.03 31.20 -22.15
CA ARG A 833 37.25 30.37 -23.09
C ARG A 833 38.16 29.94 -24.25
N GLY A 834 38.23 28.63 -24.53
CA GLY A 834 38.89 28.07 -25.71
C GLY A 834 37.94 27.13 -26.44
N ASN A 835 37.82 27.27 -27.76
CA ASN A 835 36.82 26.55 -28.54
C ASN A 835 37.20 25.07 -28.72
N GLY A 836 36.22 24.18 -28.64
CA GLY A 836 36.46 22.74 -28.78
C GLY A 836 36.67 22.32 -30.23
N HIS A 837 37.68 21.49 -30.50
CA HIS A 837 37.73 20.63 -31.69
C HIS A 837 37.82 19.17 -31.24
N LYS A 838 36.90 18.34 -31.75
CA LYS A 838 36.76 16.94 -31.35
C LYS A 838 37.91 16.11 -31.94
N ARG A 839 38.78 15.56 -31.10
CA ARG A 839 39.51 14.33 -31.45
C ARG A 839 38.66 13.13 -31.05
N GLY A 840 38.53 12.16 -31.96
CA GLY A 840 37.72 10.96 -31.75
C GLY A 840 38.18 10.19 -30.51
N ARG A 841 37.24 9.86 -29.63
CA ARG A 841 37.52 9.12 -28.40
C ARG A 841 37.37 7.63 -28.67
N GLY A 842 38.42 7.02 -29.23
CA GLY A 842 38.51 5.56 -29.29
C GLY A 842 38.33 4.96 -27.89
N GLU A 843 37.64 3.83 -27.82
CA GLU A 843 37.24 3.22 -26.55
C GLU A 843 38.48 2.89 -25.70
N LYS A 844 38.58 3.55 -24.54
CA LYS A 844 39.57 3.16 -23.54
C LYS A 844 38.98 1.99 -22.76
N GLY A 845 39.62 0.83 -22.88
CA GLY A 845 39.28 -0.35 -22.08
C GLY A 845 39.27 -0.07 -20.57
N PRO A 846 38.71 -1.00 -19.77
CA PRO A 846 38.54 -0.82 -18.33
C PRO A 846 39.86 -0.47 -17.63
N ARG A 847 39.76 0.33 -16.56
CA ARG A 847 40.93 0.74 -15.78
C ARG A 847 41.21 -0.30 -14.71
N ALA A 848 42.45 -0.38 -14.24
CA ALA A 848 42.76 -1.17 -13.05
C ALA A 848 41.89 -0.69 -11.87
N GLY A 849 41.14 -1.60 -11.27
CA GLY A 849 40.16 -1.32 -10.22
C GLY A 849 38.73 -1.04 -10.70
N SER A 850 38.46 -1.04 -12.01
CA SER A 850 37.09 -1.12 -12.53
C SER A 850 36.45 -2.44 -12.09
N VAL A 851 35.19 -2.39 -11.66
CA VAL A 851 34.38 -3.56 -11.31
C VAL A 851 33.25 -3.76 -12.32
N ARG A 852 32.73 -4.99 -12.40
CA ARG A 852 31.50 -5.34 -13.11
C ARG A 852 30.72 -6.37 -12.29
N LEU A 853 29.42 -6.45 -12.53
CA LEU A 853 28.62 -7.60 -12.11
C LEU A 853 28.47 -8.56 -13.30
N VAL A 854 28.57 -9.85 -13.03
CA VAL A 854 28.26 -10.90 -14.00
C VAL A 854 27.09 -11.72 -13.45
N SER A 855 26.00 -11.76 -14.21
CA SER A 855 24.81 -12.57 -13.95
C SER A 855 24.47 -13.37 -15.20
N ALA A 856 23.95 -14.59 -15.04
CA ALA A 856 23.43 -15.40 -16.14
C ALA A 856 22.26 -14.71 -16.86
N GLU A 857 21.55 -13.83 -16.18
CA GLU A 857 20.40 -13.05 -16.68
C GLU A 857 20.83 -11.71 -17.31
N GLY A 858 22.12 -11.37 -17.29
CA GLY A 858 22.65 -10.10 -17.83
C GLY A 858 22.32 -8.84 -17.02
N LEU A 859 21.68 -8.97 -15.85
CA LEU A 859 21.26 -7.84 -15.01
C LEU A 859 22.44 -6.97 -14.55
N SER A 860 22.31 -5.65 -14.74
CA SER A 860 23.30 -4.66 -14.28
C SER A 860 23.25 -4.36 -12.78
N SER A 861 22.14 -4.68 -12.12
CA SER A 861 21.85 -4.40 -10.71
C SER A 861 22.30 -5.51 -9.74
N ARG A 862 22.52 -6.74 -10.22
CA ARG A 862 22.90 -7.89 -9.40
C ARG A 862 23.82 -8.86 -10.15
N GLY A 863 24.79 -9.45 -9.46
CA GLY A 863 25.63 -10.52 -10.00
C GLY A 863 26.88 -10.82 -9.17
N ARG A 864 27.69 -11.79 -9.60
CA ARG A 864 29.05 -12.01 -9.11
C ARG A 864 29.91 -10.77 -9.35
N VAL A 865 30.71 -10.39 -8.36
CA VAL A 865 31.68 -9.29 -8.47
C VAL A 865 32.91 -9.76 -9.20
N GLU A 866 33.20 -9.11 -10.33
CA GLU A 866 34.49 -9.22 -11.01
C GLU A 866 35.18 -7.85 -11.05
N ILE A 867 36.51 -7.87 -10.96
CA ILE A 867 37.37 -6.68 -10.96
C ILE A 867 38.45 -6.82 -12.04
N PHE A 868 38.75 -5.71 -12.70
CA PHE A 868 39.77 -5.63 -13.73
C PHE A 868 41.11 -5.22 -13.13
N ILE A 869 42.14 -6.07 -13.24
CA ILE A 869 43.49 -5.78 -12.73
C ILE A 869 44.51 -6.29 -13.75
N ARG A 870 45.58 -5.51 -14.01
CA ARG A 870 46.72 -5.89 -14.88
C ARG A 870 46.40 -6.28 -16.34
N GLY A 871 45.15 -6.13 -16.79
CA GLY A 871 44.71 -6.48 -18.15
C GLY A 871 43.71 -7.64 -18.20
N GLU A 872 43.49 -8.31 -17.08
CA GLU A 872 42.55 -9.45 -16.92
C GLU A 872 41.35 -9.04 -16.06
N TRP A 873 40.18 -9.61 -16.35
CA TRP A 873 39.05 -9.65 -15.42
C TRP A 873 39.18 -10.91 -14.56
N GLY A 874 38.78 -10.81 -13.30
CA GLY A 874 38.72 -11.95 -12.40
C GLY A 874 37.89 -11.66 -11.16
N THR A 875 37.59 -12.69 -10.39
CA THR A 875 36.61 -12.65 -9.30
C THR A 875 37.21 -12.11 -8.00
N VAL A 876 36.34 -11.88 -7.02
CA VAL A 876 36.69 -11.48 -5.66
C VAL A 876 36.12 -12.51 -4.70
N CYS A 877 36.93 -13.01 -3.77
CA CYS A 877 36.45 -13.93 -2.74
C CYS A 877 35.53 -13.22 -1.73
N ASP A 878 34.59 -13.98 -1.15
CA ASP A 878 33.70 -13.49 -0.10
C ASP A 878 34.37 -13.40 1.28
N ASP A 879 35.58 -13.90 1.48
CA ASP A 879 36.26 -13.87 2.77
C ASP A 879 36.61 -12.43 3.21
N LEU A 880 36.27 -12.14 4.46
CA LEU A 880 36.16 -10.79 5.07
C LEU A 880 35.27 -9.76 4.32
N PHE A 881 34.78 -10.04 3.12
CA PHE A 881 33.96 -9.13 2.33
C PHE A 881 32.64 -8.80 3.07
N THR A 882 32.40 -7.52 3.34
CA THR A 882 31.22 -7.03 4.10
C THR A 882 30.31 -6.13 3.24
N SER A 883 29.15 -5.76 3.79
CA SER A 883 28.25 -4.76 3.19
C SER A 883 28.93 -3.40 2.90
N LYS A 884 29.99 -3.06 3.63
CA LYS A 884 30.83 -1.88 3.34
C LYS A 884 31.56 -2.03 2.00
N ALA A 885 32.17 -3.19 1.76
CA ALA A 885 32.83 -3.51 0.48
C ALA A 885 31.81 -3.61 -0.67
N GLY A 886 30.63 -4.18 -0.40
CA GLY A 886 29.52 -4.15 -1.37
C GLY A 886 29.10 -2.73 -1.73
N GLY A 887 28.99 -1.82 -0.75
CA GLY A 887 28.69 -0.41 -0.97
C GLY A 887 29.74 0.30 -1.83
N VAL A 888 31.02 -0.07 -1.72
CA VAL A 888 32.08 0.41 -2.63
C VAL A 888 31.82 -0.07 -4.07
N VAL A 889 31.57 -1.38 -4.28
CA VAL A 889 31.26 -1.93 -5.62
C VAL A 889 30.06 -1.25 -6.25
N CYS A 890 28.95 -1.13 -5.53
CA CYS A 890 27.72 -0.57 -6.09
C CYS A 890 27.86 0.92 -6.46
N ARG A 891 28.57 1.72 -5.64
CA ARG A 891 28.90 3.11 -6.01
C ARG A 891 29.89 3.21 -7.17
N GLN A 892 30.82 2.27 -7.32
CA GLN A 892 31.69 2.19 -8.50
C GLN A 892 30.90 1.93 -9.80
N LEU A 893 29.75 1.29 -9.70
CA LEU A 893 28.83 0.99 -10.80
C LEU A 893 27.78 2.09 -11.03
N GLY A 894 27.62 3.03 -10.10
CA GLY A 894 26.70 4.18 -10.20
C GLY A 894 25.42 4.10 -9.36
N PHE A 895 25.24 3.04 -8.55
CA PHE A 895 24.12 2.88 -7.62
C PHE A 895 24.37 3.62 -6.30
N ALA A 896 23.32 3.84 -5.49
CA ALA A 896 23.45 4.53 -4.20
C ALA A 896 24.24 3.69 -3.17
N GLY A 897 24.01 2.37 -3.14
CA GLY A 897 24.72 1.43 -2.28
C GLY A 897 24.44 -0.04 -2.59
N ALA A 898 24.80 -0.91 -1.65
CA ALA A 898 24.50 -2.34 -1.72
C ALA A 898 23.30 -2.67 -0.82
N LEU A 899 22.24 -3.21 -1.43
CA LEU A 899 21.09 -3.77 -0.74
C LEU A 899 21.52 -5.05 0.01
N ALA A 900 22.29 -5.90 -0.67
CA ALA A 900 22.84 -7.15 -0.17
C ALA A 900 24.26 -7.45 -0.70
N VAL A 901 25.01 -8.24 0.09
CA VAL A 901 26.23 -8.93 -0.33
C VAL A 901 25.91 -10.42 -0.27
N MET A 902 26.10 -11.10 -1.40
CA MET A 902 25.81 -12.51 -1.59
C MET A 902 27.11 -13.29 -1.47
N LYS A 903 27.11 -14.30 -0.60
CA LYS A 903 28.29 -15.10 -0.24
C LYS A 903 28.23 -16.47 -0.89
N ARG A 904 29.38 -17.12 -1.05
CA ARG A 904 29.57 -18.49 -1.55
C ARG A 904 28.89 -18.75 -2.90
N ALA A 905 29.30 -17.99 -3.92
CA ALA A 905 28.83 -18.12 -5.30
C ALA A 905 27.29 -18.04 -5.48
N ALA A 906 26.56 -17.46 -4.52
CA ALA A 906 25.10 -17.40 -4.58
C ALA A 906 24.52 -16.50 -5.71
N LEU A 907 25.37 -15.80 -6.46
CA LEU A 907 25.02 -15.15 -7.75
C LEU A 907 25.85 -15.71 -8.93
N GLY A 908 26.23 -16.99 -8.84
CA GLY A 908 26.99 -17.76 -9.83
C GLY A 908 28.50 -17.77 -9.58
N GLU A 909 29.10 -18.96 -9.57
CA GLU A 909 30.57 -19.13 -9.62
C GLU A 909 31.13 -18.83 -11.01
N ALA A 910 32.42 -18.46 -11.11
CA ALA A 910 33.10 -18.36 -12.39
C ALA A 910 33.65 -19.71 -12.87
N ASP A 911 33.88 -19.83 -14.18
CA ASP A 911 34.58 -20.96 -14.76
C ASP A 911 36.03 -21.05 -14.26
N ARG A 912 36.58 -22.26 -14.19
CA ARG A 912 37.94 -22.55 -13.67
C ARG A 912 39.09 -21.91 -14.46
N SER A 913 38.83 -21.35 -15.64
CA SER A 913 39.79 -20.55 -16.40
C SER A 913 39.85 -19.08 -15.98
N VAL A 914 38.83 -18.58 -15.26
CA VAL A 914 38.85 -17.27 -14.60
C VAL A 914 39.74 -17.36 -13.35
N ARG A 915 40.23 -16.22 -12.87
CA ARG A 915 41.13 -16.15 -11.71
C ARG A 915 40.49 -15.38 -10.56
N ILE A 916 40.63 -15.86 -9.33
CA ILE A 916 40.32 -15.07 -8.14
C ILE A 916 41.44 -14.06 -7.96
N LEU A 917 41.11 -12.77 -8.05
CA LEU A 917 42.10 -11.69 -8.04
C LEU A 917 42.24 -10.99 -6.70
N LEU A 918 41.17 -10.90 -5.90
CA LEU A 918 41.19 -10.32 -4.55
C LEU A 918 40.63 -11.29 -3.50
N ASP A 919 41.17 -11.17 -2.28
CA ASP A 919 40.82 -11.94 -1.09
C ASP A 919 41.06 -11.07 0.17
N ASP A 920 40.54 -11.47 1.34
CA ASP A 920 40.56 -10.72 2.61
C ASP A 920 40.00 -9.28 2.53
N VAL A 921 38.94 -9.01 1.76
CA VAL A 921 38.58 -7.62 1.36
C VAL A 921 37.80 -6.85 2.43
N GLU A 922 38.55 -6.16 3.29
CA GLU A 922 38.07 -5.25 4.34
C GLU A 922 38.02 -3.78 3.87
N CYS A 923 36.82 -3.30 3.54
CA CYS A 923 36.58 -1.87 3.29
C CYS A 923 35.96 -1.17 4.51
N GLU A 924 36.33 0.08 4.78
CA GLU A 924 35.68 0.95 5.77
C GLU A 924 34.30 1.45 5.30
N GLY A 925 34.08 1.50 3.98
CA GLY A 925 32.82 1.84 3.31
C GLY A 925 32.81 3.21 2.62
N GLY A 926 33.89 3.99 2.72
CA GLY A 926 34.04 5.32 2.09
C GLY A 926 34.88 5.32 0.80
N GLU A 927 35.45 4.19 0.43
CA GLU A 927 36.39 4.04 -0.68
C GLU A 927 35.74 4.25 -2.06
N ARG A 928 36.57 4.59 -3.04
CA ARG A 928 36.24 4.76 -4.46
C ARG A 928 36.59 3.54 -5.30
N SER A 929 37.38 2.60 -4.75
CA SER A 929 37.65 1.31 -5.39
C SER A 929 37.96 0.21 -4.37
N LEU A 930 37.57 -1.03 -4.67
CA LEU A 930 38.06 -2.21 -3.94
C LEU A 930 39.60 -2.33 -3.89
N LEU A 931 40.33 -1.62 -4.76
CA LEU A 931 41.79 -1.56 -4.68
C LEU A 931 42.34 -0.66 -3.57
N GLU A 932 41.51 0.25 -3.03
CA GLU A 932 41.85 1.17 -1.93
C GLU A 932 41.59 0.55 -0.55
N CYS A 933 40.69 -0.45 -0.47
CA CYS A 933 40.39 -1.20 0.75
C CYS A 933 41.59 -2.04 1.24
N ARG A 934 41.59 -2.42 2.53
CA ARG A 934 42.52 -3.43 3.06
C ARG A 934 42.17 -4.79 2.47
N ARG A 935 43.19 -5.55 2.06
CA ARG A 935 43.03 -6.86 1.40
C ARG A 935 44.35 -7.63 1.30
N SER A 936 44.26 -8.90 0.94
CA SER A 936 45.41 -9.72 0.56
C SER A 936 46.06 -9.25 -0.75
N ARG A 937 47.25 -9.78 -1.05
CA ARG A 937 47.99 -9.46 -2.28
C ARG A 937 47.23 -9.97 -3.50
N VAL A 938 47.19 -9.19 -4.58
CA VAL A 938 46.44 -9.54 -5.81
C VAL A 938 46.88 -10.91 -6.33
N GLY A 939 45.93 -11.82 -6.52
CA GLY A 939 46.16 -13.19 -6.98
C GLY A 939 46.80 -14.11 -5.93
N LYS A 940 46.84 -13.72 -4.64
CA LYS A 940 47.05 -14.63 -3.52
C LYS A 940 45.73 -14.77 -2.77
N HIS A 941 45.16 -15.96 -2.80
CA HIS A 941 43.93 -16.34 -2.11
C HIS A 941 44.07 -17.76 -1.54
N ASN A 942 43.18 -18.14 -0.62
CA ASN A 942 42.93 -19.56 -0.28
C ASN A 942 41.57 -20.06 -0.78
N CYS A 943 40.74 -19.17 -1.31
CA CYS A 943 39.39 -19.47 -1.78
C CYS A 943 39.33 -20.29 -3.08
N SER A 944 38.17 -20.91 -3.29
CA SER A 944 37.69 -21.52 -4.53
C SER A 944 36.61 -20.65 -5.21
N HIS A 945 36.22 -20.95 -6.45
CA HIS A 945 35.12 -20.22 -7.11
C HIS A 945 33.75 -20.41 -6.45
N GLY A 946 33.57 -21.48 -5.65
CA GLY A 946 32.42 -21.64 -4.76
C GLY A 946 32.38 -20.63 -3.60
N GLU A 947 33.41 -19.79 -3.47
CA GLU A 947 33.53 -18.67 -2.52
C GLU A 947 33.58 -17.30 -3.24
N ASP A 948 33.30 -17.25 -4.55
CA ASP A 948 33.13 -16.00 -5.30
C ASP A 948 32.01 -15.14 -4.67
N VAL A 949 32.28 -13.86 -4.44
CA VAL A 949 31.31 -12.92 -3.88
C VAL A 949 30.40 -12.33 -4.96
N GLY A 950 29.14 -12.11 -4.63
CA GLY A 950 28.19 -11.34 -5.43
C GLY A 950 27.64 -10.15 -4.66
N VAL A 951 27.02 -9.19 -5.35
CA VAL A 951 26.29 -8.08 -4.72
C VAL A 951 24.97 -7.82 -5.42
N ILE A 952 24.04 -7.21 -4.69
CA ILE A 952 22.80 -6.62 -5.21
C ILE A 952 22.83 -5.14 -4.86
N CYS A 953 22.76 -4.30 -5.89
CA CYS A 953 22.88 -2.85 -5.81
C CYS A 953 21.52 -2.14 -5.95
N GLY A 954 21.44 -0.94 -5.39
CA GLY A 954 20.31 0.00 -5.47
C GLY A 954 20.80 1.40 -5.11
#